data_AF-A0A1E4TBE5-F1
#
_entry.id   AF-A0A1E4TBE5-F1
#
_cell.length_a   1.000
_cell.length_b   1.000
_cell.length_c   1.000
_cell.angle_alpha   90.00
_cell.angle_beta   90.00
_cell.angle_gamma   90.00
#
_symmetry.space_group_name_H-M   'P 1'
#
loop_
_entity.id
_entity.type
_entity.pdbx_description
1 polymer ?
#
loop_
_entity_poly.entity_id
_entity_poly.type
_entity_poly.pdbx_seq_one_letter_code
_entity_poly.pdbx_strand_id
1 'polypeptide(L)'
;MKNIIPLIAVSAAISIDRVTTISPDISKTGQLSIFGDFLGFSPFTYLQQSSQPSGAQIFQSDGTSIPLFSNHSELDVNGLIYSSCLHDNVSYVGGDFQSPYPYIFAINLTDGSTFPLSQIEGPVYSLLCTSDSLYAGGNFDFNQTHGAAVYDFSSLMWSSLPFGGFSAGSEVNALAQRQNGNIIFGGNFTSLGNQYYLGNTSESMDNYSTTQYIALASGNASASGPSSSDPFDPSAPLCGLFESAEASTWRLADNSLGSWQIYLPRTINPYKVQLRNTPAPNSGTSQFRFVSFPTGGIMNLSYVDTDGIVSYCDAFCALQPGADQFQEFSFVNIIGMTGFKIEILGMYGDYAGLSGIALVDNYTAVYAINSYNSINPCDGEGGLGVSKSSTTGSGWSIAEDLGYLTNTINSAPLSDYSVTFYPNISVPGNYSVYLHTPGCIGDNTCSSRGVVDVFINASQDVTQSHSIYQTNNYEKYDTVYNGFIDSSSNFSPSIRLTPRENSALPFTFVADKITVILESAIFNTSEKLEVNAVLEYDPSNFTSVNSTPIGIGNDTLTSIGDVLGSEAEVQAIETLSDGSVLVGGKFDNCDISQVLISIAKDNSVSAFGSNNWEGSIYSLYNSQSGQLFIGGDMIINQKPAFFTSLNISNNALIETSTPNGPVILISQFSLKNYTGESHSVILVAGDFDELLDSNSSINYSVPGSGLYFESSDNWYQEIAGNSFPLLLGDIQNALTVNEESEQYVLLGSGISSESFKSISLALTDGNSVFEPNKLITFASEESAVRTVLYPDTGNDSFVIVGGNFRMNSSKTSQFENIMLIIDDSVIGISDGMDSASTVLALAAYNDTLFAGGRITGSSNSNELGNFVSLDLATGEYTQYQPAPLTCSSQVCQVNDIVVYSERSLLFVAGSFEKAGQLSCSGICSYETGPQRWQGVAGGVEGNVTSLLLNGERLYFSGEFQLDGKTGYLAYYDLRNNSIQSFDESELTYGLPGKVNGFLSPSGDIESSVIVWGQESRDNNKFFISVWNNNQWGSIDGLAEDSQIFEVLLLPVSESVSSAAYLASDEVLLAVGNIIISESDDEEVSAAYFDGDSWQPFIFTSKKNSEGEAEPGIIYGISS
;
A
#
# COMPACT_ATOMS: atom_id res chain seq x y z
N MET A 1 20.99 22.34 30.95
CA MET A 1 19.54 22.05 31.01
C MET A 1 19.19 21.46 29.64
N LYS A 2 19.47 20.20 29.31
CA LYS A 2 18.82 18.94 29.73
C LYS A 2 17.34 19.11 30.11
N ASN A 3 16.48 19.17 29.10
CA ASN A 3 15.09 18.72 29.22
C ASN A 3 15.02 17.35 28.57
N ILE A 4 15.01 16.32 29.42
CA ILE A 4 14.61 14.97 29.09
C ILE A 4 13.08 15.00 29.09
N ILE A 5 12.47 14.93 27.91
CA ILE A 5 11.06 14.55 27.79
C ILE A 5 11.08 13.01 27.76
N PRO A 6 10.38 12.33 28.67
CA PRO A 6 10.26 10.88 28.56
C PRO A 6 9.46 10.59 27.29
N LEU A 7 10.04 9.81 26.38
CA LEU A 7 9.28 9.12 25.33
C LEU A 7 8.30 8.20 26.07
N ILE A 8 7.06 8.66 26.21
CA ILE A 8 5.95 7.76 26.46
C ILE A 8 5.62 7.23 25.07
N ALA A 9 5.88 5.94 24.84
CA ALA A 9 5.29 5.21 23.74
C ALA A 9 3.77 5.26 23.93
N VAL A 10 3.13 6.23 23.29
CA VAL A 10 1.68 6.24 23.15
C VAL A 10 1.44 5.30 21.97
N SER A 11 1.11 4.04 22.28
CA SER A 11 0.35 3.19 21.38
C SER A 11 -0.98 3.90 21.14
N ALA A 12 -1.02 4.76 20.13
CA ALA A 12 -2.26 5.29 19.58
C ALA A 12 -2.68 4.34 18.47
N ALA A 13 -3.28 3.20 18.85
CA ALA A 13 -4.19 2.51 17.96
C ALA A 13 -5.35 3.48 17.66
N ILE A 14 -5.87 3.48 16.43
CA ILE A 14 -7.10 4.22 16.09
C ILE A 14 -8.17 3.93 17.16
N SER A 15 -8.67 5.00 17.79
CA SER A 15 -9.71 4.88 18.81
C SER A 15 -11.04 4.57 18.13
N ILE A 16 -11.61 3.41 18.44
CA ILE A 16 -12.96 3.04 18.01
C ILE A 16 -13.96 3.87 18.81
N ASP A 17 -14.64 4.79 18.15
CA ASP A 17 -15.75 5.54 18.74
C ASP A 17 -17.00 4.65 18.74
N ARG A 18 -17.10 3.80 19.77
CA ARG A 18 -18.24 2.90 19.92
C ARG A 18 -19.53 3.68 20.14
N VAL A 19 -20.57 3.27 19.44
CA VAL A 19 -21.93 3.81 19.56
C VAL A 19 -22.76 2.88 20.42
N THR A 20 -23.66 3.45 21.22
CA THR A 20 -24.63 2.66 21.99
C THR A 20 -25.84 2.41 21.08
N THR A 21 -26.01 1.18 20.63
CA THR A 21 -27.20 0.80 19.86
C THR A 21 -28.37 0.48 20.77
N ILE A 22 -29.58 0.76 20.27
CA ILE A 22 -30.79 0.34 20.96
C ILE A 22 -30.89 -1.18 20.97
N SER A 23 -31.31 -1.73 22.10
CA SER A 23 -31.48 -3.17 22.27
C SER A 23 -32.94 -3.58 22.03
N PRO A 24 -33.23 -4.31 20.93
CA PRO A 24 -34.58 -4.80 20.65
C PRO A 24 -35.06 -5.75 21.75
N ASP A 25 -36.33 -5.60 22.16
CA ASP A 25 -36.99 -6.52 23.10
C ASP A 25 -37.74 -7.61 22.35
N ILE A 26 -36.98 -8.59 21.86
CA ILE A 26 -37.48 -9.72 21.05
C ILE A 26 -38.29 -10.71 21.91
N SER A 27 -38.20 -10.61 23.25
CA SER A 27 -39.04 -11.41 24.15
C SER A 27 -40.53 -11.15 23.95
N LYS A 28 -40.88 -9.97 23.40
CA LYS A 28 -42.24 -9.57 23.04
C LYS A 28 -42.68 -10.08 21.65
N THR A 29 -41.74 -10.45 20.77
CA THR A 29 -42.01 -10.85 19.38
C THR A 29 -41.85 -12.35 19.14
N GLY A 30 -41.10 -13.07 19.97
CA GLY A 30 -40.90 -14.52 19.85
C GLY A 30 -39.69 -14.87 18.98
N GLN A 31 -39.92 -15.59 17.88
CA GLN A 31 -38.87 -15.88 16.88
C GLN A 31 -38.81 -14.72 15.89
N LEU A 32 -37.63 -14.39 15.40
CA LEU A 32 -37.48 -13.36 14.37
C LEU A 32 -36.52 -13.83 13.28
N SER A 33 -36.88 -13.51 12.04
CA SER A 33 -36.10 -13.81 10.84
C SER A 33 -35.68 -12.51 10.16
N ILE A 34 -34.39 -12.33 9.90
CA ILE A 34 -33.90 -11.32 8.97
C ILE A 34 -33.61 -12.02 7.65
N PHE A 35 -34.19 -11.53 6.56
CA PHE A 35 -34.05 -12.17 5.26
C PHE A 35 -33.81 -11.18 4.12
N GLY A 36 -33.02 -11.60 3.13
CA GLY A 36 -32.45 -10.67 2.18
C GLY A 36 -31.71 -11.30 1.00
N ASP A 37 -30.88 -10.48 0.36
CA ASP A 37 -29.78 -10.82 -0.55
C ASP A 37 -28.48 -10.34 0.12
N PHE A 38 -27.89 -11.21 0.94
CA PHE A 38 -26.63 -10.93 1.65
C PHE A 38 -25.89 -12.23 2.01
N LEU A 39 -24.57 -12.16 2.21
CA LEU A 39 -23.71 -13.25 2.66
C LEU A 39 -23.28 -13.14 4.13
N GLY A 40 -23.40 -11.94 4.70
CA GLY A 40 -23.19 -11.71 6.12
C GLY A 40 -23.86 -10.43 6.59
N PHE A 41 -23.98 -10.28 7.91
CA PHE A 41 -24.54 -9.09 8.54
C PHE A 41 -23.85 -8.77 9.87
N SER A 42 -23.91 -7.49 10.24
CA SER A 42 -23.36 -6.98 11.51
C SER A 42 -24.22 -5.85 12.09
N PRO A 43 -24.29 -5.72 13.42
CA PRO A 43 -24.82 -4.52 14.05
C PRO A 43 -23.94 -3.30 13.75
N PHE A 44 -24.53 -2.12 13.61
CA PHE A 44 -23.81 -0.85 13.64
C PHE A 44 -23.26 -0.62 15.06
N THR A 45 -21.95 -0.64 15.30
CA THR A 45 -21.39 -0.57 16.67
C THR A 45 -20.37 0.55 16.90
N TYR A 46 -19.94 1.23 15.86
CA TYR A 46 -19.00 2.37 15.92
C TYR A 46 -19.19 3.32 14.74
N LEU A 47 -18.82 4.58 14.93
CA LEU A 47 -19.10 5.65 13.96
C LEU A 47 -18.42 5.49 12.60
N GLN A 48 -17.31 4.76 12.53
CA GLN A 48 -16.55 4.55 11.28
C GLN A 48 -16.97 3.27 10.54
N GLN A 49 -18.00 2.55 11.01
CA GLN A 49 -18.46 1.33 10.35
C GLN A 49 -19.23 1.69 9.08
N SER A 50 -18.91 1.04 7.96
CA SER A 50 -19.53 1.33 6.67
C SER A 50 -19.97 0.04 5.96
N SER A 51 -21.08 0.10 5.22
CA SER A 51 -21.51 -0.95 4.29
C SER A 51 -20.66 -1.00 3.03
N GLN A 52 -19.94 0.09 2.75
CA GLN A 52 -19.17 0.24 1.55
C GLN A 52 -17.79 -0.40 1.76
N PRO A 53 -17.41 -1.37 0.91
CA PRO A 53 -16.11 -2.01 0.97
C PRO A 53 -14.96 -0.99 0.88
N SER A 54 -13.83 -1.28 1.52
CA SER A 54 -12.61 -0.46 1.45
C SER A 54 -11.42 -1.30 1.02
N GLY A 55 -10.49 -0.73 0.24
CA GLY A 55 -9.23 -1.40 -0.10
C GLY A 55 -8.24 -1.52 1.06
N ALA A 56 -8.47 -0.79 2.16
CA ALA A 56 -7.59 -0.83 3.32
C ALA A 56 -8.38 -0.72 4.63
N GLN A 57 -8.13 -1.66 5.54
CA GLN A 57 -8.86 -1.76 6.79
C GLN A 57 -7.93 -2.06 7.97
N ILE A 58 -8.22 -1.45 9.12
CA ILE A 58 -7.74 -1.96 10.40
C ILE A 58 -8.68 -3.06 10.83
N PHE A 59 -8.13 -4.25 11.02
CA PHE A 59 -8.87 -5.45 11.37
C PHE A 59 -8.51 -5.93 12.77
N GLN A 60 -9.51 -6.27 13.57
CA GLN A 60 -9.34 -6.98 14.84
C GLN A 60 -9.72 -8.45 14.65
N SER A 61 -9.05 -9.32 15.41
CA SER A 61 -9.32 -10.77 15.34
C SER A 61 -10.78 -11.15 15.60
N ASP A 62 -11.57 -10.34 16.30
CA ASP A 62 -13.00 -10.59 16.52
C ASP A 62 -13.91 -10.28 15.33
N GLY A 63 -13.35 -9.85 14.20
CA GLY A 63 -14.08 -9.49 12.99
C GLY A 63 -14.47 -8.02 12.91
N THR A 64 -14.10 -7.20 13.91
CA THR A 64 -14.28 -5.74 13.83
C THR A 64 -13.30 -5.16 12.80
N SER A 65 -13.81 -4.49 11.77
CA SER A 65 -12.96 -3.79 10.79
C SER A 65 -13.29 -2.30 10.68
N ILE A 66 -12.26 -1.48 10.61
CA ILE A 66 -12.40 -0.03 10.47
C ILE A 66 -11.80 0.33 9.12
N PRO A 67 -12.56 0.90 8.18
CA PRO A 67 -11.99 1.44 6.97
C PRO A 67 -10.97 2.52 7.35
N LEU A 68 -9.76 2.44 6.78
CA LEU A 68 -8.71 3.43 7.03
C LEU A 68 -9.03 4.79 6.39
N PHE A 69 -9.96 4.82 5.44
CA PHE A 69 -10.32 5.97 4.63
C PHE A 69 -11.82 6.24 4.75
N SER A 70 -12.19 7.50 4.96
CA SER A 70 -13.59 7.93 4.89
C SER A 70 -14.13 7.89 3.46
N ASN A 71 -13.27 7.97 2.45
CA ASN A 71 -13.60 7.79 1.04
C ASN A 71 -13.10 6.43 0.56
N HIS A 72 -14.02 5.53 0.26
CA HIS A 72 -13.79 4.14 -0.14
C HIS A 72 -12.90 3.96 -1.40
N SER A 73 -12.76 5.01 -2.23
CA SER A 73 -11.95 4.99 -3.47
C SER A 73 -10.51 5.46 -3.32
N GLU A 74 -10.09 5.96 -2.14
CA GLU A 74 -8.78 6.62 -2.01
C GLU A 74 -7.59 5.66 -2.02
N LEU A 75 -7.81 4.35 -1.81
CA LEU A 75 -6.75 3.35 -1.78
C LEU A 75 -7.07 2.06 -2.51
N ASP A 76 -7.88 2.18 -3.56
CA ASP A 76 -8.06 1.11 -4.54
C ASP A 76 -6.84 1.09 -5.47
N VAL A 77 -5.84 0.29 -5.08
CA VAL A 77 -4.56 0.22 -5.79
C VAL A 77 -4.74 -0.58 -7.07
N ASN A 78 -4.46 0.04 -8.21
CA ASN A 78 -4.66 -0.57 -9.53
C ASN A 78 -3.50 -1.50 -9.94
N GLY A 79 -3.16 -2.46 -9.09
CA GLY A 79 -2.06 -3.40 -9.28
C GLY A 79 -1.83 -4.25 -8.04
N LEU A 80 -0.84 -5.14 -8.12
CA LEU A 80 -0.52 -6.07 -7.03
C LEU A 80 0.34 -5.39 -5.96
N ILE A 81 -0.03 -5.61 -4.70
CA ILE A 81 0.83 -5.36 -3.55
C ILE A 81 1.75 -6.56 -3.37
N TYR A 82 3.05 -6.35 -3.50
CA TYR A 82 4.05 -7.42 -3.32
C TYR A 82 4.62 -7.48 -1.90
N SER A 83 4.67 -6.34 -1.21
CA SER A 83 5.28 -6.28 0.11
C SER A 83 4.79 -5.11 0.95
N SER A 84 4.76 -5.30 2.25
CA SER A 84 4.51 -4.23 3.22
C SER A 84 5.39 -4.41 4.45
N CYS A 85 5.66 -3.32 5.18
CA CYS A 85 6.29 -3.40 6.50
C CYS A 85 5.85 -2.24 7.40
N LEU A 86 5.97 -2.44 8.72
CA LEU A 86 5.56 -1.48 9.74
C LEU A 86 6.77 -0.84 10.44
N HIS A 87 6.76 0.48 10.60
CA HIS A 87 7.67 1.20 11.47
C HIS A 87 6.95 2.39 12.13
N ASP A 88 7.02 2.52 13.47
CA ASP A 88 6.42 3.63 14.24
C ASP A 88 4.96 3.98 13.86
N ASN A 89 4.09 2.98 13.75
CA ASN A 89 2.68 3.10 13.30
C ASN A 89 2.49 3.59 11.86
N VAL A 90 3.53 3.55 11.04
CA VAL A 90 3.46 3.83 9.60
C VAL A 90 3.64 2.52 8.84
N SER A 91 2.62 2.15 8.06
CA SER A 91 2.68 1.03 7.12
C SER A 91 3.25 1.50 5.80
N TYR A 92 4.35 0.91 5.36
CA TYR A 92 4.96 1.15 4.05
C TYR A 92 4.53 0.03 3.10
N VAL A 93 4.05 0.39 1.92
CA VAL A 93 3.45 -0.56 0.96
C VAL A 93 4.14 -0.41 -0.38
N GLY A 94 4.61 -1.52 -0.94
CA GLY A 94 5.32 -1.60 -2.22
C GLY A 94 4.64 -2.59 -3.17
N GLY A 95 4.59 -2.26 -4.46
CA GLY A 95 3.93 -3.07 -5.47
C GLY A 95 4.17 -2.61 -6.92
N ASP A 96 3.34 -3.11 -7.83
CA ASP A 96 3.25 -2.66 -9.24
C ASP A 96 1.90 -1.96 -9.51
N PHE A 97 1.58 -0.99 -8.68
CA PHE A 97 0.41 -0.13 -8.86
C PHE A 97 0.85 1.27 -9.31
N GLN A 98 -0.03 1.98 -10.03
CA GLN A 98 0.26 3.31 -10.59
C GLN A 98 -0.55 4.43 -9.94
N SER A 99 -1.65 4.08 -9.29
CA SER A 99 -2.62 4.97 -8.65
C SER A 99 -3.02 4.41 -7.29
N PRO A 100 -3.23 5.24 -6.25
CA PRO A 100 -3.10 6.70 -6.23
C PRO A 100 -1.64 7.20 -6.24
N TYR A 101 -0.69 6.33 -5.88
CA TYR A 101 0.73 6.62 -5.82
C TYR A 101 1.50 5.54 -6.59
N PRO A 102 2.48 5.88 -7.44
CA PRO A 102 3.21 4.87 -8.21
C PRO A 102 4.17 4.08 -7.31
N TYR A 103 4.07 2.76 -7.38
CA TYR A 103 4.97 1.72 -6.86
C TYR A 103 5.19 1.64 -5.34
N ILE A 104 5.22 2.76 -4.62
CA ILE A 104 5.47 2.81 -3.18
C ILE A 104 4.81 4.01 -2.50
N PHE A 105 4.16 3.74 -1.38
CA PHE A 105 3.55 4.76 -0.52
C PHE A 105 3.56 4.30 0.94
N ALA A 106 3.14 5.20 1.83
CA ALA A 106 2.96 4.90 3.23
C ALA A 106 1.60 5.38 3.74
N ILE A 107 1.11 4.68 4.77
CA ILE A 107 -0.13 4.93 5.48
C ILE A 107 0.21 5.16 6.95
N ASN A 108 -0.16 6.31 7.49
CA ASN A 108 -0.13 6.55 8.91
C ASN A 108 -1.35 5.89 9.57
N LEU A 109 -1.12 4.87 10.39
CA LEU A 109 -2.18 4.10 11.04
C LEU A 109 -2.84 4.84 12.21
N THR A 110 -2.42 6.07 12.52
CA THR A 110 -3.03 6.89 13.57
C THR A 110 -4.22 7.70 13.05
N ASP A 111 -4.09 8.27 11.85
CA ASP A 111 -5.07 9.18 11.25
C ASP A 111 -5.53 8.77 9.84
N GLY A 112 -5.04 7.63 9.33
CA GLY A 112 -5.35 7.15 7.99
C GLY A 112 -4.66 7.94 6.87
N SER A 113 -3.82 8.95 7.19
CA SER A 113 -3.22 9.78 6.14
C SER A 113 -2.22 9.01 5.29
N THR A 114 -2.26 9.24 3.98
CA THR A 114 -1.36 8.60 3.01
C THR A 114 -0.36 9.59 2.45
N PHE A 115 0.84 9.11 2.14
CA PHE A 115 1.85 9.92 1.49
C PHE A 115 2.71 9.09 0.52
N PRO A 116 3.01 9.62 -0.69
CA PRO A 116 3.88 8.95 -1.64
C PRO A 116 5.33 8.99 -1.17
N LEU A 117 6.07 7.90 -1.39
CA LEU A 117 7.54 7.88 -1.25
C LEU A 117 8.24 8.11 -2.60
N SER A 118 7.80 9.13 -3.34
CA SER A 118 8.26 9.44 -4.70
C SER A 118 9.78 9.52 -4.83
N GLN A 119 10.34 8.85 -5.86
CA GLN A 119 11.71 8.92 -6.42
C GLN A 119 12.17 7.55 -6.96
N ILE A 120 11.48 6.47 -6.59
CA ILE A 120 11.63 5.14 -7.18
C ILE A 120 10.84 5.09 -8.49
N GLU A 121 11.50 4.71 -9.58
CA GLU A 121 10.89 4.56 -10.91
C GLU A 121 10.88 3.07 -11.30
N GLY A 122 9.84 2.35 -10.89
CA GLY A 122 9.60 0.94 -11.23
C GLY A 122 9.01 0.13 -10.08
N PRO A 123 8.51 -1.10 -10.36
CA PRO A 123 7.90 -1.97 -9.35
C PRO A 123 8.80 -2.26 -8.15
N VAL A 124 8.19 -2.25 -6.97
CA VAL A 124 8.83 -2.65 -5.71
C VAL A 124 8.31 -4.01 -5.29
N TYR A 125 9.19 -5.01 -5.25
CA TYR A 125 8.83 -6.40 -4.93
C TYR A 125 9.00 -6.73 -3.45
N SER A 126 9.93 -6.07 -2.74
CA SER A 126 10.21 -6.37 -1.34
C SER A 126 10.54 -5.12 -0.54
N LEU A 127 9.98 -5.03 0.67
CA LEU A 127 10.25 -3.99 1.65
C LEU A 127 10.72 -4.62 2.96
N LEU A 128 11.71 -3.99 3.59
CA LEU A 128 12.20 -4.39 4.91
C LEU A 128 12.37 -3.16 5.81
N CYS A 129 11.53 -3.07 6.84
CA CYS A 129 11.63 -2.04 7.86
C CYS A 129 12.60 -2.50 8.96
N THR A 130 13.62 -1.68 9.26
CA THR A 130 14.52 -1.86 10.40
C THR A 130 14.24 -0.82 11.49
N SER A 131 15.10 -0.70 12.51
CA SER A 131 14.97 0.36 13.52
C SER A 131 15.21 1.76 12.97
N ASP A 132 16.05 1.92 11.95
CA ASP A 132 16.53 3.23 11.49
C ASP A 132 16.22 3.52 10.01
N SER A 133 15.92 2.48 9.23
CA SER A 133 15.74 2.61 7.78
C SER A 133 14.75 1.61 7.19
N LEU A 134 14.13 2.01 6.08
CA LEU A 134 13.37 1.16 5.16
C LEU A 134 14.26 0.78 3.96
N TYR A 135 14.42 -0.51 3.70
CA TYR A 135 15.08 -1.02 2.50
C TYR A 135 14.02 -1.41 1.48
N ALA A 136 14.22 -0.98 0.23
CA ALA A 136 13.37 -1.34 -0.89
C ALA A 136 14.16 -2.13 -1.92
N GLY A 137 13.59 -3.24 -2.38
CA GLY A 137 14.09 -4.08 -3.46
C GLY A 137 13.03 -4.24 -4.55
N GLY A 138 13.43 -4.20 -5.81
CA GLY A 138 12.50 -4.40 -6.93
C GLY A 138 13.18 -4.36 -8.28
N ASN A 139 12.39 -4.09 -9.33
CA ASN A 139 12.87 -3.78 -10.66
C ASN A 139 12.67 -2.28 -10.92
N PHE A 140 13.58 -1.47 -10.39
CA PHE A 140 13.50 -0.01 -10.49
C PHE A 140 14.87 0.64 -10.61
N ASP A 141 14.86 1.86 -11.15
CA ASP A 141 15.99 2.76 -11.16
C ASP A 141 15.84 3.82 -10.06
N PHE A 142 16.92 4.08 -9.32
CA PHE A 142 17.00 5.17 -8.36
C PHE A 142 18.40 5.78 -8.40
N ASN A 143 18.53 7.08 -8.69
CA ASN A 143 19.81 7.80 -8.68
C ASN A 143 20.95 7.08 -9.46
N GLN A 144 20.63 6.52 -10.65
CA GLN A 144 21.54 5.71 -11.49
C GLN A 144 22.04 4.40 -10.83
N THR A 145 21.39 3.97 -9.75
CA THR A 145 21.55 2.64 -9.14
C THR A 145 20.33 1.79 -9.43
N HIS A 146 20.51 0.47 -9.50
CA HIS A 146 19.48 -0.46 -9.95
C HIS A 146 19.06 -1.42 -8.83
N GLY A 147 17.76 -1.65 -8.73
CA GLY A 147 17.14 -2.74 -7.97
C GLY A 147 17.11 -2.60 -6.45
N ALA A 148 17.84 -1.66 -5.85
CA ALA A 148 17.82 -1.46 -4.40
C ALA A 148 18.06 0.00 -3.97
N ALA A 149 17.32 0.45 -2.96
CA ALA A 149 17.46 1.76 -2.34
C ALA A 149 17.16 1.70 -0.84
N VAL A 150 17.63 2.70 -0.08
CA VAL A 150 17.37 2.80 1.37
C VAL A 150 16.79 4.17 1.71
N TYR A 151 15.73 4.17 2.50
CA TYR A 151 15.05 5.35 3.02
C TYR A 151 15.33 5.48 4.51
N ASP A 152 15.93 6.59 4.92
CA ASP A 152 16.31 6.83 6.31
C ASP A 152 15.16 7.51 7.06
N PHE A 153 14.69 6.89 8.15
CA PHE A 153 13.51 7.36 8.90
C PHE A 153 13.77 8.69 9.64
N SER A 154 15.03 9.03 9.93
CA SER A 154 15.38 10.26 10.66
C SER A 154 15.45 11.50 9.76
N SER A 155 16.01 11.34 8.56
CA SER A 155 16.21 12.39 7.56
C SER A 155 15.07 12.47 6.55
N LEU A 156 14.23 11.43 6.48
CA LEU A 156 13.11 11.28 5.54
C LEU A 156 13.55 11.35 4.07
N MET A 157 14.74 10.84 3.77
CA MET A 157 15.33 10.88 2.42
C MET A 157 15.74 9.50 1.93
N TRP A 158 15.54 9.28 0.63
CA TRP A 158 16.13 8.17 -0.10
C TRP A 158 17.63 8.38 -0.31
N SER A 159 18.40 7.30 -0.25
CA SER A 159 19.81 7.26 -0.62
C SER A 159 20.16 5.94 -1.29
N SER A 160 21.21 5.97 -2.11
CA SER A 160 21.76 4.77 -2.73
C SER A 160 22.55 3.98 -1.69
N LEU A 161 22.51 2.66 -1.77
CA LEU A 161 23.34 1.80 -0.92
C LEU A 161 24.83 2.07 -1.21
N PRO A 162 25.73 1.92 -0.21
CA PRO A 162 27.16 2.20 -0.38
C PRO A 162 27.81 1.41 -1.54
N PHE A 163 27.28 0.22 -1.84
CA PHE A 163 27.71 -0.62 -2.95
C PHE A 163 27.04 -0.30 -4.30
N GLY A 164 26.26 0.78 -4.40
CA GLY A 164 25.69 1.28 -5.65
C GLY A 164 24.55 0.46 -6.24
N GLY A 165 23.86 -0.37 -5.44
CA GLY A 165 22.84 -1.29 -5.92
C GLY A 165 23.42 -2.42 -6.78
N PHE A 166 22.69 -2.86 -7.79
CA PHE A 166 23.08 -3.97 -8.67
C PHE A 166 23.33 -3.50 -10.12
N SER A 167 23.75 -4.43 -10.99
CA SER A 167 23.90 -4.15 -12.43
C SER A 167 22.57 -3.71 -13.09
N ALA A 168 22.67 -3.00 -14.21
CA ALA A 168 21.50 -2.63 -15.00
C ALA A 168 20.69 -3.87 -15.43
N GLY A 169 19.36 -3.80 -15.27
CA GLY A 169 18.44 -4.91 -15.54
C GLY A 169 18.39 -5.97 -14.44
N SER A 170 19.00 -5.70 -13.28
CA SER A 170 18.87 -6.55 -12.09
C SER A 170 17.58 -6.30 -11.33
N GLU A 171 17.06 -7.35 -10.71
CA GLU A 171 15.83 -7.33 -9.92
C GLU A 171 16.13 -7.84 -8.51
N VAL A 172 15.57 -7.20 -7.49
CA VAL A 172 15.63 -7.67 -6.11
C VAL A 172 14.21 -8.06 -5.68
N ASN A 173 14.00 -9.35 -5.50
CA ASN A 173 12.67 -9.92 -5.25
C ASN A 173 12.42 -10.18 -3.76
N ALA A 174 13.46 -10.37 -2.96
CA ALA A 174 13.35 -10.69 -1.55
C ALA A 174 14.37 -9.94 -0.69
N LEU A 175 13.91 -9.43 0.45
CA LEU A 175 14.73 -8.86 1.51
C LEU A 175 14.41 -9.60 2.82
N ALA A 176 15.45 -9.93 3.59
CA ALA A 176 15.28 -10.49 4.92
C ALA A 176 16.36 -9.97 5.87
N GLN A 177 16.07 -9.91 7.18
CA GLN A 177 17.03 -9.54 8.20
C GLN A 177 17.43 -10.75 9.05
N ARG A 178 18.73 -10.98 9.22
CA ARG A 178 19.25 -11.99 10.15
C ARG A 178 19.24 -11.46 11.59
N GLN A 179 19.29 -12.37 12.56
CA GLN A 179 19.37 -12.03 13.99
C GLN A 179 20.57 -11.15 14.38
N ASN A 180 21.64 -11.12 13.57
CA ASN A 180 22.81 -10.26 13.79
C ASN A 180 22.64 -8.85 13.20
N GLY A 181 21.51 -8.53 12.58
CA GLY A 181 21.23 -7.23 11.94
C GLY A 181 21.60 -7.16 10.46
N ASN A 182 22.27 -8.18 9.92
CA ASN A 182 22.62 -8.22 8.50
C ASN A 182 21.37 -8.37 7.63
N ILE A 183 21.41 -7.76 6.46
CA ILE A 183 20.35 -7.75 5.48
C ILE A 183 20.75 -8.68 4.34
N ILE A 184 19.85 -9.57 3.96
CA ILE A 184 20.01 -10.47 2.82
C ILE A 184 19.19 -9.92 1.66
N PHE A 185 19.83 -9.72 0.53
CA PHE A 185 19.21 -9.39 -0.74
C PHE A 185 19.14 -10.66 -1.58
N GLY A 186 17.94 -11.01 -2.05
CA GLY A 186 17.69 -12.09 -3.00
C GLY A 186 17.05 -11.56 -4.28
N GLY A 187 17.50 -12.03 -5.44
CA GLY A 187 16.94 -11.58 -6.70
C GLY A 187 17.58 -12.19 -7.94
N ASN A 188 17.48 -11.47 -9.05
CA ASN A 188 18.14 -11.75 -10.32
C ASN A 188 19.24 -10.71 -10.56
N PHE A 189 20.44 -10.99 -10.05
CA PHE A 189 21.61 -10.14 -10.23
C PHE A 189 22.91 -10.95 -10.20
N THR A 190 23.89 -10.48 -10.97
CA THR A 190 25.20 -11.14 -11.13
C THR A 190 26.38 -10.23 -10.74
N SER A 191 26.10 -8.98 -10.36
CA SER A 191 27.14 -8.05 -9.93
C SER A 191 26.56 -6.86 -9.15
N LEU A 192 27.45 -6.16 -8.43
CA LEU A 192 27.13 -4.91 -7.75
C LEU A 192 27.37 -3.71 -8.67
N GLY A 193 26.61 -2.63 -8.46
CA GLY A 193 26.84 -1.35 -9.13
C GLY A 193 28.23 -0.78 -8.84
N ASN A 194 28.73 -0.99 -7.62
CA ASN A 194 30.10 -0.71 -7.21
C ASN A 194 30.88 -2.01 -6.94
N GLN A 195 31.56 -2.50 -7.98
CA GLN A 195 32.35 -3.73 -7.93
C GLN A 195 33.58 -3.66 -7.02
N TYR A 196 33.92 -2.48 -6.48
CA TYR A 196 35.00 -2.30 -5.49
C TYR A 196 34.82 -3.20 -4.27
N TYR A 197 33.58 -3.38 -3.81
CA TYR A 197 33.26 -4.16 -2.63
C TYR A 197 33.38 -5.68 -2.84
N LEU A 198 33.73 -6.14 -4.06
CA LEU A 198 33.97 -7.54 -4.40
C LEU A 198 35.44 -7.97 -4.34
N GLY A 199 36.35 -7.05 -3.98
CA GLY A 199 37.78 -7.33 -3.83
C GLY A 199 38.12 -8.03 -2.51
N ASN A 200 38.94 -9.08 -2.56
CA ASN A 200 39.29 -9.91 -1.41
C ASN A 200 40.56 -9.43 -0.64
N THR A 201 40.98 -8.18 -0.80
CA THR A 201 42.26 -7.70 -0.26
C THR A 201 42.09 -6.71 0.86
N SER A 202 42.68 -7.02 2.01
CA SER A 202 43.05 -6.11 3.09
C SER A 202 44.12 -5.07 2.69
N GLU A 203 44.31 -4.80 1.38
CA GLU A 203 45.19 -3.73 0.92
C GLU A 203 44.43 -2.42 1.05
N SER A 204 44.73 -1.71 2.14
CA SER A 204 44.26 -0.37 2.44
C SER A 204 44.46 0.57 1.25
N MET A 205 43.47 1.45 1.03
CA MET A 205 43.55 2.60 0.12
C MET A 205 44.72 3.54 0.45
N ASP A 206 45.42 3.35 1.58
CA ASP A 206 46.63 4.09 1.97
C ASP A 206 47.74 4.10 0.91
N ASN A 207 47.77 3.13 -0.01
CA ASN A 207 48.75 3.10 -1.10
C ASN A 207 48.30 3.88 -2.37
N TYR A 208 47.03 4.25 -2.48
CA TYR A 208 46.48 4.98 -3.63
C TYR A 208 45.72 6.22 -3.18
N SER A 209 46.45 7.34 -3.16
CA SER A 209 45.88 8.65 -2.85
C SER A 209 44.91 9.10 -3.96
N THR A 210 43.61 9.12 -3.66
CA THR A 210 42.60 9.92 -4.39
C THR A 210 42.77 11.42 -4.16
N THR A 211 43.66 11.78 -3.24
CA THR A 211 43.90 13.15 -2.83
C THR A 211 44.79 13.88 -3.83
N GLN A 212 44.36 15.08 -4.24
CA GLN A 212 45.17 15.97 -5.09
C GLN A 212 45.62 17.20 -4.31
N TYR A 213 46.89 17.57 -4.51
CA TYR A 213 47.40 18.83 -3.99
C TYR A 213 46.73 20.01 -4.70
N ILE A 214 46.18 20.92 -3.91
CA ILE A 214 45.69 22.20 -4.41
C ILE A 214 46.91 23.04 -4.82
N ALA A 215 46.91 23.47 -6.07
CA ALA A 215 47.96 24.32 -6.61
C ALA A 215 48.06 25.66 -5.85
N LEU A 216 49.17 25.90 -5.13
CA LEU A 216 49.40 27.16 -4.42
C LEU A 216 50.35 28.12 -5.15
N ALA A 217 50.98 27.68 -6.24
CA ALA A 217 52.06 28.41 -6.90
C ALA A 217 51.65 29.76 -7.50
N SER A 218 50.38 29.93 -7.87
CA SER A 218 49.84 31.20 -8.39
C SER A 218 49.42 32.20 -7.29
N GLY A 219 49.57 31.82 -6.02
CA GLY A 219 49.22 32.68 -4.90
C GLY A 219 50.32 33.67 -4.51
N ASN A 220 49.93 34.75 -3.85
CA ASN A 220 50.84 35.75 -3.30
C ASN A 220 51.02 35.49 -1.79
N ALA A 221 52.15 34.89 -1.44
CA ALA A 221 52.52 34.57 -0.06
C ALA A 221 53.20 35.77 0.64
N SER A 222 52.84 36.00 1.89
CA SER A 222 53.45 37.02 2.74
C SER A 222 53.56 36.51 4.18
N ALA A 223 54.52 37.05 4.93
CA ALA A 223 54.71 36.68 6.33
C ALA A 223 54.90 37.94 7.20
N SER A 224 54.53 37.83 8.47
CA SER A 224 54.70 38.88 9.49
C SER A 224 55.47 38.34 10.70
N GLY A 225 56.26 39.20 11.34
CA GLY A 225 57.13 38.86 12.48
C GLY A 225 58.59 39.30 12.27
N PRO A 226 59.39 39.49 13.34
CA PRO A 226 60.82 39.74 13.21
C PRO A 226 61.49 38.49 12.62
N SER A 227 62.36 38.65 11.62
CA SER A 227 63.12 37.55 11.03
C SER A 227 64.62 37.75 11.21
N SER A 228 65.36 36.65 11.34
CA SER A 228 66.82 36.67 11.46
C SER A 228 67.54 35.92 10.34
N SER A 229 66.81 35.38 9.36
CA SER A 229 67.34 34.63 8.21
C SER A 229 67.36 35.48 6.94
N ASP A 230 68.50 35.44 6.23
CA ASP A 230 68.68 35.98 4.89
C ASP A 230 68.77 34.78 3.89
N PRO A 231 67.91 34.71 2.86
CA PRO A 231 66.79 35.60 2.57
C PRO A 231 65.51 35.24 3.34
N PHE A 232 64.77 36.26 3.76
CA PHE A 232 63.40 36.13 4.26
C PHE A 232 62.46 35.93 3.07
N ASP A 233 62.24 34.68 2.69
CA ASP A 233 61.36 34.34 1.58
C ASP A 233 60.07 33.67 2.09
N PRO A 234 58.93 34.39 2.11
CA PRO A 234 57.66 33.80 2.50
C PRO A 234 57.15 32.74 1.50
N SER A 235 57.74 32.62 0.30
CA SER A 235 57.35 31.56 -0.64
C SER A 235 58.03 30.21 -0.37
N ALA A 236 59.13 30.19 0.41
CA ALA A 236 59.91 28.97 0.66
C ALA A 236 59.12 27.76 1.19
N PRO A 237 58.15 27.90 2.13
CA PRO A 237 57.37 26.75 2.61
C PRO A 237 56.47 26.12 1.54
N LEU A 238 56.15 26.83 0.46
CA LEU A 238 55.40 26.27 -0.66
C LEU A 238 56.24 25.27 -1.48
N CYS A 239 57.57 25.34 -1.37
CA CYS A 239 58.50 24.38 -1.97
C CYS A 239 58.58 23.06 -1.19
N GLY A 240 57.97 22.97 0.00
CA GLY A 240 58.21 21.86 0.92
C GLY A 240 57.80 20.47 0.39
N LEU A 241 56.90 20.41 -0.59
CA LEU A 241 56.55 19.16 -1.28
C LEU A 241 57.65 18.65 -2.22
N PHE A 242 58.55 19.52 -2.68
CA PHE A 242 59.53 19.24 -3.74
C PHE A 242 60.98 19.36 -3.26
N GLU A 243 61.20 20.13 -2.19
CA GLU A 243 62.52 20.43 -1.65
C GLU A 243 62.71 19.90 -0.23
N SER A 244 63.98 19.74 0.18
CA SER A 244 64.32 19.38 1.55
C SER A 244 63.82 20.44 2.54
N ALA A 245 63.57 20.03 3.78
CA ALA A 245 63.16 20.96 4.84
C ALA A 245 64.16 22.12 5.01
N GLU A 246 65.45 21.88 4.81
CA GLU A 246 66.49 22.91 4.91
C GLU A 246 66.37 23.99 3.82
N ALA A 247 66.02 23.61 2.60
CA ALA A 247 65.88 24.51 1.46
C ALA A 247 64.57 25.31 1.47
N SER A 248 63.51 24.76 2.08
CA SER A 248 62.15 25.30 2.07
C SER A 248 61.71 25.95 3.40
N THR A 249 62.65 26.21 4.32
CA THR A 249 62.31 26.76 5.66
C THR A 249 62.09 28.27 5.64
N TRP A 250 60.89 28.68 6.05
CA TRP A 250 60.62 30.02 6.57
C TRP A 250 60.85 30.04 8.09
N ARG A 251 61.76 30.90 8.56
CA ARG A 251 62.20 30.99 9.97
C ARG A 251 61.96 32.37 10.56
N LEU A 252 61.39 32.40 11.77
CA LEU A 252 61.24 33.60 12.60
C LEU A 252 62.53 33.89 13.41
N ALA A 253 62.69 35.13 13.88
CA ALA A 253 63.79 35.48 14.77
C ALA A 253 63.67 34.77 16.13
N ASP A 254 64.79 34.67 16.83
CA ASP A 254 64.84 34.00 18.12
C ASP A 254 63.82 34.61 19.09
N ASN A 255 63.08 33.74 19.79
CA ASN A 255 62.02 34.10 20.73
C ASN A 255 60.90 34.99 20.14
N SER A 256 60.65 34.91 18.84
CA SER A 256 59.57 35.66 18.18
C SER A 256 58.51 34.75 17.56
N LEU A 257 57.25 35.22 17.66
CA LEU A 257 56.10 34.64 16.96
C LEU A 257 55.76 35.49 15.74
N GLY A 258 54.99 34.92 14.83
CA GLY A 258 54.62 35.54 13.57
C GLY A 258 53.46 34.84 12.89
N SER A 259 53.17 35.26 11.67
CA SER A 259 52.14 34.63 10.84
C SER A 259 52.63 34.47 9.42
N TRP A 260 52.15 33.43 8.75
CA TRP A 260 52.31 33.23 7.32
C TRP A 260 50.93 33.25 6.67
N GLN A 261 50.79 33.87 5.50
CA GLN A 261 49.51 33.92 4.80
C GLN A 261 49.69 33.93 3.28
N ILE A 262 48.67 33.51 2.56
CA ILE A 262 48.63 33.52 1.10
C ILE A 262 47.25 33.96 0.60
N TYR A 263 47.26 34.76 -0.47
CA TYR A 263 46.06 35.07 -1.25
C TYR A 263 46.15 34.39 -2.62
N LEU A 264 45.09 33.71 -3.01
CA LEU A 264 44.97 33.01 -4.27
C LEU A 264 44.11 33.84 -5.24
N PRO A 265 44.41 33.82 -6.54
CA PRO A 265 43.60 34.51 -7.55
C PRO A 265 42.28 33.76 -7.87
N ARG A 266 41.89 32.81 -7.02
CA ARG A 266 40.72 31.94 -7.17
C ARG A 266 40.26 31.39 -5.82
N THR A 267 39.03 30.90 -5.79
CA THR A 267 38.45 30.22 -4.62
C THR A 267 38.86 28.74 -4.61
N ILE A 268 39.24 28.24 -3.43
CA ILE A 268 39.56 26.83 -3.18
C ILE A 268 38.73 26.29 -2.01
N ASN A 269 38.52 24.98 -1.96
CA ASN A 269 37.75 24.29 -0.91
C ASN A 269 38.60 23.17 -0.30
N PRO A 270 39.64 23.48 0.51
CA PRO A 270 40.56 22.46 0.98
C PRO A 270 39.91 21.47 1.95
N TYR A 271 40.18 20.18 1.74
CA TYR A 271 39.79 19.08 2.61
C TYR A 271 40.80 18.84 3.75
N LYS A 272 42.10 18.97 3.46
CA LYS A 272 43.18 18.92 4.47
C LYS A 272 44.20 20.03 4.27
N VAL A 273 44.86 20.40 5.36
CA VAL A 273 46.13 21.15 5.37
C VAL A 273 47.24 20.26 5.91
N GLN A 274 48.35 20.23 5.20
CA GLN A 274 49.57 19.54 5.61
C GLN A 274 50.63 20.57 5.97
N LEU A 275 51.21 20.45 7.16
CA LEU A 275 52.26 21.34 7.65
C LEU A 275 53.52 20.54 8.00
N ARG A 276 54.69 21.06 7.60
CA ARG A 276 55.99 20.51 7.96
C ARG A 276 56.75 21.50 8.82
N ASN A 277 57.23 21.04 9.98
CA ASN A 277 57.94 21.89 10.93
C ASN A 277 59.38 22.19 10.48
N THR A 278 60.10 23.05 11.21
CA THR A 278 61.51 23.37 10.87
C THR A 278 62.45 22.20 11.18
N PRO A 279 63.56 22.01 10.44
CA PRO A 279 64.48 20.87 10.59
C PRO A 279 65.30 20.86 11.88
N ALA A 280 65.16 21.85 12.76
CA ALA A 280 65.87 21.85 14.02
C ALA A 280 65.29 20.81 15.00
N PRO A 281 66.11 19.96 15.64
CA PRO A 281 65.64 18.91 16.54
C PRO A 281 64.82 19.40 17.74
N ASN A 282 65.08 20.63 18.20
CA ASN A 282 64.48 21.21 19.41
C ASN A 282 63.87 22.60 19.20
N SER A 283 63.83 23.11 17.96
CA SER A 283 63.26 24.43 17.65
C SER A 283 62.23 24.29 16.53
N GLY A 284 61.13 25.02 16.61
CA GLY A 284 60.06 24.94 15.61
C GLY A 284 58.73 25.47 16.13
N THR A 285 57.69 25.34 15.33
CA THR A 285 56.31 25.70 15.72
C THR A 285 55.73 24.60 16.60
N SER A 286 55.25 24.92 17.81
CA SER A 286 54.57 23.94 18.67
C SER A 286 53.06 24.05 18.59
N GLN A 287 52.54 25.24 18.31
CA GLN A 287 51.12 25.50 18.25
C GLN A 287 50.80 26.56 17.20
N PHE A 288 49.72 26.35 16.45
CA PHE A 288 49.24 27.27 15.43
C PHE A 288 47.71 27.35 15.41
N ARG A 289 47.19 28.32 14.65
CA ARG A 289 45.79 28.33 14.20
C ARG A 289 45.68 28.66 12.73
N PHE A 290 44.63 28.16 12.09
CA PHE A 290 44.32 28.40 10.69
C PHE A 290 43.16 29.38 10.58
N VAL A 291 43.33 30.44 9.80
CA VAL A 291 42.34 31.50 9.58
C VAL A 291 42.03 31.61 8.10
N SER A 292 40.76 31.54 7.71
CA SER A 292 40.32 31.63 6.31
C SER A 292 40.03 33.08 5.89
N PHE A 293 40.20 33.38 4.60
CA PHE A 293 39.78 34.63 3.97
C PHE A 293 38.75 34.38 2.86
N PRO A 294 37.77 35.29 2.66
CA PRO A 294 37.64 36.61 3.27
C PRO A 294 36.94 36.65 4.64
N THR A 295 36.42 35.52 5.12
CA THR A 295 35.60 35.45 6.35
C THR A 295 36.35 35.89 7.61
N GLY A 296 37.67 35.70 7.65
CA GLY A 296 38.50 35.95 8.84
C GLY A 296 38.24 34.96 9.98
N GLY A 297 37.51 33.87 9.72
CA GLY A 297 37.13 32.87 10.72
C GLY A 297 38.27 31.91 11.04
N ILE A 298 38.35 31.46 12.29
CA ILE A 298 39.24 30.38 12.71
C ILE A 298 38.63 29.05 12.25
N MET A 299 39.43 28.22 11.59
CA MET A 299 39.00 26.92 11.08
C MET A 299 39.18 25.84 12.13
N ASN A 300 38.14 25.02 12.32
CA ASN A 300 38.23 23.83 13.16
C ASN A 300 38.91 22.70 12.37
N LEU A 301 39.94 22.12 12.96
CA LEU A 301 40.73 21.05 12.38
C LEU A 301 40.69 19.80 13.25
N SER A 302 40.85 18.63 12.64
CA SER A 302 41.14 17.37 13.33
C SER A 302 42.49 16.82 12.88
N TYR A 303 43.20 16.13 13.78
CA TYR A 303 44.49 15.51 13.50
C TYR A 303 44.70 14.28 14.38
N VAL A 304 45.63 13.42 13.99
CA VAL A 304 46.04 12.25 14.79
C VAL A 304 47.17 12.67 15.74
N ASP A 305 46.95 12.51 17.04
CA ASP A 305 47.96 12.80 18.06
C ASP A 305 49.02 11.68 18.18
N THR A 306 49.97 11.85 19.11
CA THR A 306 51.08 10.90 19.30
C THR A 306 50.64 9.53 19.80
N ASP A 307 49.43 9.41 20.34
CA ASP A 307 48.86 8.16 20.83
C ASP A 307 48.02 7.45 19.76
N GLY A 308 47.94 8.01 18.54
CA GLY A 308 47.15 7.48 17.44
C GLY A 308 45.66 7.83 17.52
N ILE A 309 45.28 8.78 18.38
CA ILE A 309 43.88 9.16 18.60
C ILE A 309 43.54 10.40 17.76
N VAL A 310 42.34 10.40 17.16
CA VAL A 310 41.81 11.58 16.46
C VAL A 310 41.42 12.64 17.49
N SER A 311 42.16 13.74 17.47
CA SER A 311 41.96 14.91 18.30
C SER A 311 41.46 16.09 17.47
N TYR A 312 40.71 17.00 18.11
CA TYR A 312 40.16 18.20 17.46
C TYR A 312 40.81 19.45 18.05
N CYS A 313 41.07 20.43 17.19
CA CYS A 313 41.58 21.73 17.60
C CYS A 313 40.86 22.85 16.83
N ASP A 314 40.59 23.94 17.53
CA ASP A 314 39.97 25.14 16.97
C ASP A 314 41.03 26.24 16.80
N ALA A 315 41.36 26.95 17.89
CA ALA A 315 42.31 28.04 17.94
C ALA A 315 43.72 27.61 18.35
N PHE A 316 43.93 26.35 18.70
CA PHE A 316 45.17 25.89 19.34
C PHE A 316 45.58 24.49 18.85
N CYS A 317 46.00 24.39 17.58
CA CYS A 317 46.41 23.12 16.96
C CYS A 317 47.88 22.81 17.25
N ALA A 318 48.17 21.60 17.73
CA ALA A 318 49.52 21.17 18.05
C ALA A 318 50.26 20.69 16.79
N LEU A 319 51.47 21.19 16.59
CA LEU A 319 52.38 20.72 15.54
C LEU A 319 53.57 20.01 16.19
N GLN A 320 53.88 18.80 15.74
CA GLN A 320 54.96 17.99 16.30
C GLN A 320 56.34 18.53 15.89
N PRO A 321 57.37 18.40 16.74
CA PRO A 321 58.74 18.76 16.37
C PRO A 321 59.30 17.76 15.35
N GLY A 322 60.21 18.23 14.48
CA GLY A 322 60.81 17.43 13.40
C GLY A 322 60.32 17.83 12.00
N ALA A 323 61.18 17.67 11.00
CA ALA A 323 60.90 18.18 9.64
C ALA A 323 60.92 17.13 8.54
N ASP A 324 61.01 15.86 8.89
CA ASP A 324 61.11 14.79 7.89
C ASP A 324 59.72 14.38 7.36
N GLN A 325 58.63 14.76 8.03
CA GLN A 325 57.26 14.37 7.67
C GLN A 325 56.28 15.54 7.77
N PHE A 326 55.30 15.56 6.87
CA PHE A 326 54.14 16.43 7.00
C PHE A 326 53.20 15.87 8.07
N GLN A 327 52.72 16.74 8.95
CA GLN A 327 51.59 16.44 9.81
C GLN A 327 50.32 16.91 9.11
N GLU A 328 49.32 16.03 9.04
CA GLU A 328 48.04 16.31 8.40
C GLU A 328 47.01 16.83 9.38
N PHE A 329 46.20 17.78 8.92
CA PHE A 329 45.05 18.30 9.63
C PHE A 329 43.85 18.36 8.68
N SER A 330 42.76 17.67 9.01
CA SER A 330 41.52 17.67 8.23
C SER A 330 40.61 18.82 8.67
N PHE A 331 39.97 19.49 7.71
CA PHE A 331 38.99 20.52 8.03
C PHE A 331 37.68 19.86 8.51
N VAL A 332 37.18 20.25 9.68
CA VAL A 332 35.89 19.75 10.19
C VAL A 332 34.72 20.33 9.39
N ASN A 333 34.87 21.57 8.91
CA ASN A 333 33.92 22.22 8.01
C ASN A 333 34.68 22.75 6.80
N ILE A 334 34.24 22.39 5.59
CA ILE A 334 34.85 22.86 4.33
C ILE A 334 34.14 24.14 3.90
N ILE A 335 34.89 25.21 3.73
CA ILE A 335 34.38 26.50 3.23
C ILE A 335 35.25 27.01 2.09
N GLY A 336 34.62 27.67 1.12
CA GLY A 336 35.34 28.35 0.05
C GLY A 336 36.17 29.51 0.58
N MET A 337 37.46 29.52 0.22
CA MET A 337 38.40 30.55 0.62
C MET A 337 39.25 31.03 -0.56
N THR A 338 39.51 32.33 -0.63
CA THR A 338 40.42 32.96 -1.61
C THR A 338 41.80 33.21 -1.01
N GLY A 339 42.02 32.77 0.23
CA GLY A 339 43.29 32.88 0.92
C GLY A 339 43.18 32.34 2.34
N PHE A 340 44.32 32.18 3.00
CA PHE A 340 44.37 31.76 4.39
C PHE A 340 45.61 32.27 5.10
N LYS A 341 45.57 32.23 6.43
CA LYS A 341 46.66 32.62 7.31
C LYS A 341 46.88 31.55 8.38
N ILE A 342 48.14 31.18 8.56
CA ILE A 342 48.62 30.36 9.67
C ILE A 342 49.28 31.30 10.68
N GLU A 343 48.73 31.38 11.88
CA GLU A 343 49.33 32.15 12.97
C GLU A 343 50.05 31.22 13.93
N ILE A 344 51.30 31.55 14.24
CA ILE A 344 52.14 30.79 15.16
C ILE A 344 51.88 31.27 16.59
N LEU A 345 51.39 30.38 17.44
CA LEU A 345 50.94 30.68 18.80
C LEU A 345 51.91 30.18 19.87
N GLY A 346 52.73 29.18 19.54
CA GLY A 346 53.73 28.60 20.42
C GLY A 346 54.93 28.08 19.63
N MET A 347 56.08 27.97 20.30
CA MET A 347 57.32 27.45 19.72
C MET A 347 57.99 26.42 20.63
N TYR A 348 58.72 25.51 20.01
CA TYR A 348 59.78 24.75 20.67
C TYR A 348 61.09 25.55 20.61
N GLY A 349 61.91 25.43 21.65
CA GLY A 349 63.28 25.94 21.67
C GLY A 349 63.41 27.44 21.37
N ASP A 350 64.38 27.78 20.54
CA ASP A 350 64.85 29.16 20.36
C ASP A 350 64.06 29.95 19.30
N TYR A 351 63.39 29.29 18.35
CA TYR A 351 62.69 29.95 17.24
C TYR A 351 61.56 29.10 16.66
N ALA A 352 60.61 29.74 15.98
CA ALA A 352 59.53 29.10 15.22
C ALA A 352 59.69 29.24 13.70
N GLY A 353 58.91 28.48 12.94
CA GLY A 353 58.91 28.50 11.49
C GLY A 353 58.16 27.31 10.88
N LEU A 354 58.15 27.24 9.55
CA LEU A 354 57.58 26.14 8.78
C LEU A 354 58.50 25.84 7.60
N SER A 355 58.66 24.55 7.26
CA SER A 355 59.41 24.08 6.10
C SER A 355 58.54 23.47 5.00
N GLY A 356 57.22 23.48 5.18
CA GLY A 356 56.29 22.91 4.23
C GLY A 356 54.85 23.31 4.53
N ILE A 357 54.14 23.77 3.52
CA ILE A 357 52.70 24.05 3.55
C ILE A 357 52.09 23.48 2.28
N ALA A 358 51.14 22.56 2.43
CA ALA A 358 50.36 22.02 1.32
C ALA A 358 48.87 21.97 1.70
N LEU A 359 48.02 22.15 0.69
CA LEU A 359 46.58 21.94 0.81
C LEU A 359 46.18 20.78 -0.09
N VAL A 360 45.20 20.03 0.36
CA VAL A 360 44.76 18.80 -0.29
C VAL A 360 43.24 18.84 -0.47
N ASP A 361 42.78 18.41 -1.63
CA ASP A 361 41.37 18.26 -1.96
C ASP A 361 41.02 16.78 -2.20
N ASN A 362 39.74 16.43 -2.13
CA ASN A 362 39.22 15.07 -2.38
C ASN A 362 38.70 14.86 -3.82
N TYR A 363 38.81 15.88 -4.67
CA TYR A 363 38.53 15.81 -6.10
C TYR A 363 39.65 16.45 -6.93
N THR A 364 39.69 16.15 -8.22
CA THR A 364 40.64 16.73 -9.18
C THR A 364 40.02 17.98 -9.83
N ALA A 365 40.55 19.16 -9.53
CA ALA A 365 40.18 20.39 -10.23
C ALA A 365 41.18 20.74 -11.34
N VAL A 366 40.69 21.01 -12.55
CA VAL A 366 41.51 21.49 -13.67
C VAL A 366 40.99 22.83 -14.15
N TYR A 367 41.77 23.88 -13.94
CA TYR A 367 41.45 25.25 -14.32
C TYR A 367 41.82 25.53 -15.77
N ALA A 368 41.03 26.38 -16.43
CA ALA A 368 41.24 26.78 -17.82
C ALA A 368 42.49 27.64 -17.95
N ILE A 369 42.76 28.49 -16.95
CA ILE A 369 44.01 29.25 -16.81
C ILE A 369 45.11 28.28 -16.36
N ASN A 370 46.01 27.90 -17.28
CA ASN A 370 46.97 26.82 -17.02
C ASN A 370 47.89 27.08 -15.81
N SER A 371 48.28 28.34 -15.55
CA SER A 371 49.09 28.70 -14.39
C SER A 371 48.41 28.43 -13.05
N TYR A 372 47.08 28.27 -13.01
CA TYR A 372 46.33 27.89 -11.82
C TYR A 372 46.40 26.39 -11.52
N ASN A 373 46.92 25.58 -12.43
CA ASN A 373 47.14 24.15 -12.23
C ASN A 373 48.56 23.82 -11.70
N SER A 374 49.45 24.81 -11.61
CA SER A 374 50.83 24.58 -11.17
C SER A 374 50.93 24.35 -9.67
N ILE A 375 51.41 23.17 -9.27
CA ILE A 375 51.64 22.81 -7.86
C ILE A 375 53.04 23.15 -7.36
N ASN A 376 54.04 23.29 -8.24
CA ASN A 376 55.43 23.59 -7.88
C ASN A 376 55.76 25.08 -8.12
N PRO A 377 55.97 25.89 -7.07
CA PRO A 377 56.39 27.29 -7.22
C PRO A 377 57.89 27.49 -7.47
N CYS A 378 58.72 26.43 -7.38
CA CYS A 378 60.16 26.56 -7.10
C CYS A 378 61.04 26.10 -8.27
N ASP A 379 60.50 25.30 -9.18
CA ASP A 379 61.05 25.07 -10.53
C ASP A 379 59.96 25.41 -11.56
N GLY A 380 60.27 26.34 -12.47
CA GLY A 380 59.33 26.79 -13.49
C GLY A 380 58.86 25.65 -14.40
N GLU A 381 57.54 25.45 -14.44
CA GLU A 381 56.75 24.52 -15.26
C GLU A 381 57.29 23.08 -15.44
N GLY A 382 56.57 22.12 -14.83
CA GLY A 382 56.43 20.76 -15.37
C GLY A 382 57.16 19.67 -14.60
N GLY A 383 56.44 19.03 -13.67
CA GLY A 383 56.65 17.62 -13.35
C GLY A 383 55.71 16.76 -14.20
N LEU A 384 56.14 15.59 -14.66
CA LEU A 384 55.25 14.57 -15.20
C LEU A 384 54.23 14.18 -14.10
N GLY A 385 52.93 14.31 -14.38
CA GLY A 385 51.85 13.91 -13.44
C GLY A 385 51.08 15.04 -12.76
N VAL A 386 50.80 16.15 -13.46
CA VAL A 386 49.91 17.23 -12.96
C VAL A 386 48.84 17.58 -13.98
N SER A 387 47.66 17.97 -13.49
CA SER A 387 46.57 18.46 -14.34
C SER A 387 47.03 19.69 -15.13
N LYS A 388 46.58 19.84 -16.38
CA LYS A 388 46.93 21.00 -17.22
C LYS A 388 45.81 21.38 -18.16
N SER A 389 45.89 22.58 -18.71
CA SER A 389 44.99 23.06 -19.75
C SER A 389 45.75 23.66 -20.93
N SER A 390 45.12 23.70 -22.10
CA SER A 390 45.65 24.36 -23.29
C SER A 390 44.55 25.07 -24.05
N THR A 391 44.88 26.22 -24.65
CA THR A 391 43.97 26.97 -25.52
C THR A 391 44.41 26.94 -26.98
N THR A 392 43.44 26.84 -27.90
CA THR A 392 43.61 27.04 -29.34
C THR A 392 42.93 28.33 -29.76
N GLY A 393 43.48 29.04 -30.75
CA GLY A 393 43.01 30.34 -31.21
C GLY A 393 43.70 31.51 -30.50
N SER A 394 43.64 32.71 -31.10
CA SER A 394 44.24 33.94 -30.55
C SER A 394 43.22 34.80 -29.81
N GLY A 395 43.65 35.72 -28.95
CA GLY A 395 42.75 36.69 -28.29
C GLY A 395 42.22 36.25 -26.92
N TRP A 396 42.74 35.16 -26.34
CA TRP A 396 42.43 34.75 -24.98
C TRP A 396 42.95 35.77 -23.95
N SER A 397 42.11 36.09 -22.98
CA SER A 397 42.43 36.96 -21.85
C SER A 397 41.79 36.40 -20.57
N ILE A 398 42.27 36.86 -19.41
CA ILE A 398 41.64 36.55 -18.13
C ILE A 398 40.61 37.64 -17.85
N ALA A 399 39.38 37.26 -17.49
CA ALA A 399 38.37 38.23 -17.09
C ALA A 399 38.81 38.91 -15.78
N GLU A 400 39.03 40.23 -15.82
CA GLU A 400 39.52 41.02 -14.68
C GLU A 400 38.66 40.79 -13.43
N ASP A 401 39.31 40.52 -12.28
CA ASP A 401 38.71 40.24 -10.96
C ASP A 401 37.76 39.02 -10.86
N LEU A 402 37.60 38.22 -11.93
CA LEU A 402 36.67 37.08 -11.97
C LEU A 402 37.32 35.70 -12.15
N GLY A 403 38.58 35.63 -12.58
CA GLY A 403 39.39 34.41 -12.44
C GLY A 403 39.17 33.28 -13.46
N TYR A 404 38.56 33.55 -14.61
CA TYR A 404 38.36 32.59 -15.71
C TYR A 404 38.85 33.12 -17.07
N LEU A 405 39.03 32.23 -18.06
CA LEU A 405 39.42 32.61 -19.42
C LEU A 405 38.22 33.12 -20.23
N THR A 406 38.44 34.16 -21.03
CA THR A 406 37.45 34.75 -21.93
C THR A 406 38.07 35.15 -23.28
N ASN A 407 37.28 35.04 -24.36
CA ASN A 407 37.65 35.47 -25.70
C ASN A 407 36.40 35.96 -26.47
N THR A 408 36.48 37.15 -27.07
CA THR A 408 35.43 37.69 -27.95
C THR A 408 35.79 37.45 -29.41
N ILE A 409 35.13 36.48 -30.02
CA ILE A 409 35.35 36.04 -31.39
C ILE A 409 34.44 36.83 -32.33
N ASN A 410 35.03 37.53 -33.31
CA ASN A 410 34.31 38.43 -34.21
C ASN A 410 34.11 37.87 -35.64
N SER A 411 34.73 36.73 -35.97
CA SER A 411 34.67 36.11 -37.30
C SER A 411 34.75 34.58 -37.21
N ALA A 412 34.08 33.89 -38.13
CA ALA A 412 34.11 32.44 -38.31
C ALA A 412 35.43 31.96 -39.00
N PRO A 413 35.80 30.66 -38.93
CA PRO A 413 35.09 29.56 -38.26
C PRO A 413 35.28 29.58 -36.73
N LEU A 414 34.22 29.21 -36.01
CA LEU A 414 34.24 29.20 -34.54
C LEU A 414 35.03 28.00 -33.98
N SER A 415 35.17 26.92 -34.75
CA SER A 415 35.95 25.72 -34.44
C SER A 415 37.46 25.92 -34.32
N ASP A 416 37.98 27.08 -34.75
CA ASP A 416 39.40 27.44 -34.57
C ASP A 416 39.75 27.78 -33.10
N TYR A 417 38.74 27.90 -32.22
CA TYR A 417 38.89 28.28 -30.82
C TYR A 417 38.48 27.13 -29.91
N SER A 418 39.36 26.71 -29.00
CA SER A 418 39.01 25.68 -28.00
C SER A 418 39.79 25.81 -26.71
N VAL A 419 39.24 25.29 -25.62
CA VAL A 419 39.93 25.06 -24.35
C VAL A 419 39.90 23.57 -24.07
N THR A 420 41.08 22.96 -23.89
CA THR A 420 41.20 21.53 -23.57
C THR A 420 41.79 21.36 -22.18
N PHE A 421 41.10 20.59 -21.34
CA PHE A 421 41.53 20.18 -20.01
C PHE A 421 42.11 18.77 -20.05
N TYR A 422 43.21 18.55 -19.34
CA TYR A 422 43.88 17.27 -19.16
C TYR A 422 43.97 16.97 -17.65
N PRO A 423 42.97 16.30 -17.07
CA PRO A 423 43.02 15.90 -15.66
C PRO A 423 44.09 14.84 -15.45
N ASN A 424 44.84 14.97 -14.34
CA ASN A 424 45.78 13.95 -13.91
C ASN A 424 45.07 12.88 -13.08
N ILE A 425 44.72 11.77 -13.71
CA ILE A 425 44.02 10.65 -13.09
C ILE A 425 45.03 9.58 -12.68
N SER A 426 45.06 9.22 -11.40
CA SER A 426 46.03 8.29 -10.82
C SER A 426 45.59 6.83 -10.82
N VAL A 427 44.28 6.56 -10.91
CA VAL A 427 43.71 5.20 -10.88
C VAL A 427 42.58 5.05 -11.92
N PRO A 428 42.46 3.91 -12.62
CA PRO A 428 41.33 3.69 -13.52
C PRO A 428 40.07 3.43 -12.69
N GLY A 429 38.94 3.98 -13.13
CA GLY A 429 37.73 3.97 -12.29
C GLY A 429 36.53 4.63 -12.97
N ASN A 430 35.37 4.58 -12.33
CA ASN A 430 34.23 5.40 -12.71
C ASN A 430 34.37 6.79 -12.06
N TYR A 431 34.15 7.83 -12.86
CA TYR A 431 34.29 9.22 -12.46
C TYR A 431 33.10 10.06 -12.93
N SER A 432 32.72 11.04 -12.10
CA SER A 432 31.86 12.15 -12.50
C SER A 432 32.72 13.35 -12.90
N VAL A 433 32.42 13.97 -14.03
CA VAL A 433 33.07 15.20 -14.50
C VAL A 433 32.05 16.33 -14.56
N TYR A 434 32.29 17.37 -13.77
CA TYR A 434 31.49 18.60 -13.75
C TYR A 434 32.22 19.72 -14.46
N LEU A 435 31.55 20.38 -15.41
CA LEU A 435 32.02 21.58 -16.06
C LEU A 435 31.44 22.81 -15.36
N HIS A 436 32.30 23.71 -14.85
CA HIS A 436 31.87 24.97 -14.25
C HIS A 436 31.80 26.07 -15.31
N THR A 437 30.65 26.74 -15.38
CA THR A 437 30.39 27.85 -16.29
C THR A 437 30.13 29.14 -15.50
N PRO A 438 30.98 30.18 -15.63
CA PRO A 438 30.80 31.46 -14.96
C PRO A 438 29.47 32.13 -15.30
N GLY A 439 28.95 32.98 -14.40
CA GLY A 439 27.80 33.83 -14.70
C GLY A 439 28.14 34.95 -15.69
N CYS A 440 27.16 35.38 -16.49
CA CYS A 440 27.35 36.42 -17.52
C CYS A 440 26.96 37.84 -17.08
N ILE A 441 26.31 37.99 -15.92
CA ILE A 441 25.96 39.32 -15.39
C ILE A 441 27.22 40.06 -14.90
N GLY A 442 28.15 39.34 -14.26
CA GLY A 442 29.35 39.91 -13.65
C GLY A 442 30.30 40.60 -14.64
N ASP A 443 30.35 40.12 -15.88
CA ASP A 443 31.17 40.70 -16.96
C ASP A 443 30.34 41.38 -18.06
N ASN A 444 29.01 41.46 -17.90
CA ASN A 444 28.06 42.06 -18.85
C ASN A 444 28.12 41.46 -20.27
N THR A 445 28.35 40.15 -20.37
CA THR A 445 28.50 39.44 -21.67
C THR A 445 27.30 38.58 -22.07
N CYS A 446 26.19 38.61 -21.31
CA CYS A 446 25.03 37.72 -21.53
C CYS A 446 24.49 37.71 -22.96
N SER A 447 24.50 38.86 -23.66
CA SER A 447 23.97 38.98 -25.03
C SER A 447 24.90 38.42 -26.11
N SER A 448 26.17 38.21 -25.81
CA SER A 448 27.19 37.71 -26.75
C SER A 448 27.66 36.28 -26.43
N ARG A 449 27.26 35.69 -25.30
CA ARG A 449 27.49 34.27 -25.00
C ARG A 449 26.54 33.37 -25.80
N GLY A 450 26.91 32.11 -25.97
CA GLY A 450 26.07 31.12 -26.64
C GLY A 450 26.40 29.69 -26.23
N VAL A 451 26.34 28.75 -27.18
CA VAL A 451 26.50 27.32 -26.91
C VAL A 451 27.93 26.88 -27.21
N VAL A 452 28.49 26.05 -26.33
CA VAL A 452 29.75 25.33 -26.55
C VAL A 452 29.48 23.84 -26.62
N ASP A 453 30.17 23.15 -27.52
CA ASP A 453 30.19 21.69 -27.60
C ASP A 453 31.39 21.18 -26.79
N VAL A 454 31.13 20.22 -25.91
CA VAL A 454 32.07 19.58 -25.00
C VAL A 454 32.36 18.19 -25.53
N PHE A 455 33.61 17.86 -25.80
CA PHE A 455 34.07 16.54 -26.23
C PHE A 455 34.87 15.89 -25.12
N ILE A 456 34.48 14.69 -24.71
CA ILE A 456 35.10 13.94 -23.63
C ILE A 456 35.78 12.72 -24.23
N ASN A 457 37.09 12.61 -24.05
CA ASN A 457 37.87 11.43 -24.38
C ASN A 457 38.29 10.78 -23.06
N ALA A 458 37.58 9.71 -22.69
CA ALA A 458 37.69 9.03 -21.39
C ALA A 458 38.50 7.71 -21.45
N SER A 459 38.60 7.08 -22.62
CA SER A 459 39.44 5.90 -22.89
C SER A 459 39.77 5.81 -24.40
N GLN A 460 40.61 4.85 -24.83
CA GLN A 460 41.05 4.75 -26.23
C GLN A 460 39.91 4.68 -27.27
N ASP A 461 38.72 4.20 -26.88
CA ASP A 461 37.57 4.02 -27.78
C ASP A 461 36.32 4.82 -27.36
N VAL A 462 36.37 5.57 -26.26
CA VAL A 462 35.21 6.32 -25.74
C VAL A 462 35.37 7.81 -26.03
N THR A 463 34.58 8.30 -26.99
CA THR A 463 34.38 9.74 -27.24
C THR A 463 32.91 10.08 -27.08
N GLN A 464 32.57 10.92 -26.10
CA GLN A 464 31.22 11.47 -25.90
C GLN A 464 31.20 12.96 -26.21
N SER A 465 30.02 13.49 -26.54
CA SER A 465 29.85 14.93 -26.75
C SER A 465 28.55 15.46 -26.15
N HIS A 466 28.63 16.60 -25.48
CA HIS A 466 27.50 17.33 -24.92
C HIS A 466 27.50 18.78 -25.40
N SER A 467 26.37 19.47 -25.31
CA SER A 467 26.30 20.89 -25.65
C SER A 467 25.79 21.69 -24.47
N ILE A 468 26.55 22.71 -24.09
CA ILE A 468 26.33 23.49 -22.88
C ILE A 468 26.10 24.96 -23.25
N TYR A 469 25.01 25.52 -22.72
CA TYR A 469 24.73 26.95 -22.82
C TYR A 469 25.56 27.73 -21.81
N GLN A 470 26.24 28.79 -22.25
CA GLN A 470 27.03 29.70 -21.40
C GLN A 470 26.29 30.99 -21.03
N THR A 471 24.99 31.09 -21.36
CA THR A 471 24.14 32.28 -21.17
C THR A 471 23.54 32.39 -19.76
N ASN A 472 24.10 31.67 -18.79
CA ASN A 472 23.62 31.64 -17.41
C ASN A 472 23.93 32.94 -16.66
N ASN A 473 22.93 33.48 -15.94
CA ASN A 473 23.05 34.73 -15.20
C ASN A 473 24.11 34.66 -14.08
N TYR A 474 24.10 33.55 -13.34
CA TYR A 474 25.00 33.23 -12.23
C TYR A 474 25.80 31.97 -12.57
N GLU A 475 26.88 31.72 -11.83
CA GLU A 475 27.68 30.50 -11.99
C GLU A 475 26.80 29.25 -11.91
N LYS A 476 27.09 28.27 -12.77
CA LYS A 476 26.49 26.94 -12.74
C LYS A 476 27.55 25.88 -12.95
N TYR A 477 27.21 24.64 -12.65
CA TYR A 477 27.94 23.48 -13.12
C TYR A 477 27.01 22.57 -13.91
N ASP A 478 27.55 21.85 -14.89
CA ASP A 478 26.85 20.84 -15.67
C ASP A 478 27.64 19.52 -15.58
N THR A 479 26.98 18.40 -15.31
CA THR A 479 27.62 17.07 -15.42
C THR A 479 27.83 16.76 -16.90
N VAL A 480 29.09 16.67 -17.32
CA VAL A 480 29.47 16.45 -18.73
C VAL A 480 29.95 15.03 -19.00
N TYR A 481 30.17 14.23 -17.96
CA TYR A 481 30.51 12.82 -18.08
C TYR A 481 30.23 12.10 -16.74
N ASN A 482 29.67 10.90 -16.81
CA ASN A 482 29.63 9.95 -15.69
C ASN A 482 29.96 8.56 -16.27
N GLY A 483 31.07 7.96 -15.86
CA GLY A 483 31.48 6.66 -16.37
C GLY A 483 32.98 6.39 -16.25
N PHE A 484 33.44 5.33 -16.91
CA PHE A 484 34.81 4.85 -16.78
C PHE A 484 35.86 5.76 -17.45
N ILE A 485 36.84 6.23 -16.67
CA ILE A 485 38.03 6.91 -17.16
C ILE A 485 39.26 6.01 -16.98
N ASP A 486 39.98 5.78 -18.08
CA ASP A 486 41.25 5.05 -18.07
C ASP A 486 42.40 5.96 -17.59
N SER A 487 43.35 5.38 -16.86
CA SER A 487 44.60 6.03 -16.41
C SER A 487 45.86 5.27 -16.84
N SER A 488 45.75 4.37 -17.83
CA SER A 488 46.87 3.61 -18.36
C SER A 488 48.00 4.51 -18.89
N SER A 489 49.25 4.02 -18.84
CA SER A 489 50.44 4.79 -19.26
C SER A 489 50.41 5.27 -20.72
N ASN A 490 49.52 4.72 -21.54
CA ASN A 490 49.39 5.01 -22.98
C ASN A 490 48.20 5.93 -23.29
N PHE A 491 47.45 6.37 -22.28
CA PHE A 491 46.26 7.18 -22.44
C PHE A 491 46.27 8.37 -21.47
N SER A 492 45.83 9.54 -21.94
CA SER A 492 45.62 10.73 -21.11
C SER A 492 44.20 11.23 -21.37
N PRO A 493 43.32 11.21 -20.35
CA PRO A 493 41.97 11.72 -20.53
C PRO A 493 41.99 13.20 -20.91
N SER A 494 41.03 13.61 -21.74
CA SER A 494 40.91 15.01 -22.14
C SER A 494 39.46 15.44 -22.34
N ILE A 495 39.17 16.68 -21.93
CA ILE A 495 37.87 17.31 -22.06
C ILE A 495 38.07 18.60 -22.84
N ARG A 496 37.51 18.67 -24.06
CA ARG A 496 37.69 19.81 -24.97
C ARG A 496 36.38 20.56 -25.17
N LEU A 497 36.40 21.86 -24.89
CA LEU A 497 35.31 22.79 -25.15
C LEU A 497 35.60 23.56 -26.44
N THR A 498 34.62 23.66 -27.33
CA THR A 498 34.68 24.48 -28.56
C THR A 498 33.34 25.21 -28.75
N PRO A 499 33.31 26.47 -29.21
CA PRO A 499 32.05 27.11 -29.55
C PRO A 499 31.33 26.37 -30.67
N ARG A 500 30.01 26.26 -30.59
CA ARG A 500 29.21 25.59 -31.60
C ARG A 500 29.23 26.38 -32.90
N GLU A 501 29.46 25.68 -34.01
CA GLU A 501 29.42 26.28 -35.35
C GLU A 501 28.07 26.94 -35.65
N ASN A 502 28.10 28.08 -36.35
CA ASN A 502 26.96 28.96 -36.65
C ASN A 502 26.36 29.74 -35.45
N SER A 503 27.03 29.82 -34.30
CA SER A 503 26.62 30.74 -33.22
C SER A 503 26.72 32.21 -33.66
N ALA A 504 25.85 33.08 -33.11
CA ALA A 504 25.82 34.50 -33.45
C ALA A 504 27.15 35.20 -33.08
N LEU A 505 27.63 36.09 -33.96
CA LEU A 505 28.83 36.89 -33.75
C LEU A 505 28.46 38.34 -33.38
N PRO A 506 29.22 39.01 -32.49
CA PRO A 506 30.41 38.51 -31.80
C PRO A 506 30.06 37.46 -30.73
N PHE A 507 30.82 36.37 -30.67
CA PHE A 507 30.64 35.30 -29.69
C PHE A 507 31.64 35.46 -28.55
N THR A 508 31.17 35.52 -27.31
CA THR A 508 32.01 35.51 -26.11
C THR A 508 32.13 34.10 -25.57
N PHE A 509 33.32 33.51 -25.71
CA PHE A 509 33.66 32.18 -25.22
C PHE A 509 34.32 32.29 -23.85
N VAL A 510 33.76 31.63 -22.84
CA VAL A 510 34.34 31.58 -21.49
C VAL A 510 34.71 30.15 -21.07
N ALA A 511 35.70 30.00 -20.19
CA ALA A 511 36.03 28.71 -19.56
C ALA A 511 36.64 28.95 -18.18
N ASP A 512 36.10 28.30 -17.15
CA ASP A 512 36.60 28.38 -15.77
C ASP A 512 37.37 27.14 -15.36
N LYS A 513 36.69 26.06 -14.98
CA LYS A 513 37.33 24.80 -14.55
C LYS A 513 36.45 23.58 -14.81
N ILE A 514 37.07 22.42 -14.75
CA ILE A 514 36.38 21.15 -14.56
C ILE A 514 36.72 20.57 -13.18
N THR A 515 35.77 19.82 -12.62
CA THR A 515 35.95 19.04 -11.40
C THR A 515 35.74 17.57 -11.75
N VAL A 516 36.68 16.71 -11.40
CA VAL A 516 36.64 15.27 -11.65
C VAL A 516 36.64 14.54 -10.31
N ILE A 517 35.55 13.82 -10.03
CA ILE A 517 35.31 13.11 -8.77
C ILE A 517 35.39 11.62 -9.05
N LEU A 518 36.19 10.88 -8.28
CA LEU A 518 36.23 9.42 -8.34
C LEU A 518 35.01 8.86 -7.63
N GLU A 519 34.20 8.09 -8.35
CA GLU A 519 33.02 7.40 -7.80
C GLU A 519 33.38 5.97 -7.36
N SER A 520 34.17 5.27 -8.17
CA SER A 520 34.71 3.95 -7.82
C SER A 520 36.00 3.64 -8.56
N ALA A 521 36.99 3.06 -7.87
CA ALA A 521 38.22 2.59 -8.50
C ALA A 521 38.06 1.14 -8.98
N ILE A 522 38.62 0.79 -10.15
CA ILE A 522 38.66 -0.59 -10.64
C ILE A 522 40.02 -1.20 -10.33
N PHE A 523 40.00 -2.29 -9.56
CA PHE A 523 41.18 -3.10 -9.27
C PHE A 523 41.15 -4.36 -10.13
N ASN A 524 42.22 -4.63 -10.88
CA ASN A 524 42.46 -5.95 -11.46
C ASN A 524 43.06 -6.84 -10.36
N THR A 525 42.23 -7.41 -9.49
CA THR A 525 42.66 -8.51 -8.62
C THR A 525 42.33 -9.85 -9.30
N SER A 526 43.28 -10.78 -9.23
CA SER A 526 43.20 -12.11 -9.84
C SER A 526 42.13 -13.04 -9.22
N GLU A 527 41.48 -12.60 -8.14
CA GLU A 527 40.40 -13.28 -7.43
C GLU A 527 39.28 -12.25 -7.21
N LYS A 528 38.23 -12.29 -8.04
CA LYS A 528 37.01 -11.49 -7.89
C LYS A 528 35.98 -12.39 -7.22
N LEU A 529 35.36 -11.95 -6.13
CA LEU A 529 34.19 -12.64 -5.60
C LEU A 529 33.04 -12.43 -6.60
N GLU A 530 32.49 -13.50 -7.15
CA GLU A 530 31.32 -13.43 -8.01
C GLU A 530 30.08 -13.33 -7.11
N VAL A 531 29.20 -12.37 -7.42
CA VAL A 531 27.89 -12.26 -6.76
C VAL A 531 26.89 -12.88 -7.69
N ASN A 532 26.02 -13.75 -7.17
CA ASN A 532 24.96 -14.33 -7.97
C ASN A 532 23.74 -14.58 -7.10
N ALA A 533 22.63 -13.92 -7.44
CA ALA A 533 21.28 -14.04 -6.86
C ALA A 533 21.11 -13.75 -5.35
N VAL A 534 22.16 -13.86 -4.53
CA VAL A 534 22.15 -13.62 -3.07
C VAL A 534 23.32 -12.73 -2.67
N LEU A 535 23.05 -11.73 -1.83
CA LEU A 535 24.04 -10.86 -1.21
C LEU A 535 23.70 -10.66 0.27
N GLU A 536 24.68 -10.86 1.16
CA GLU A 536 24.55 -10.45 2.56
C GLU A 536 25.29 -9.13 2.78
N TYR A 537 24.56 -8.15 3.31
CA TYR A 537 25.00 -6.80 3.58
C TYR A 537 24.91 -6.51 5.08
N ASP A 538 26.01 -6.10 5.68
CA ASP A 538 26.05 -5.63 7.06
C ASP A 538 26.12 -4.10 7.06
N PRO A 539 25.04 -3.38 7.45
CA PRO A 539 25.04 -1.92 7.49
C PRO A 539 26.16 -1.34 8.36
N SER A 540 26.56 -2.03 9.43
CA SER A 540 27.54 -1.52 10.40
C SER A 540 28.93 -1.35 9.79
N ASN A 541 29.30 -2.20 8.82
CA ASN A 541 30.58 -2.13 8.10
C ASN A 541 30.77 -0.84 7.29
N PHE A 542 29.70 -0.05 7.10
CA PHE A 542 29.69 1.15 6.28
C PHE A 542 29.38 2.43 7.07
N THR A 543 29.25 2.35 8.40
CA THR A 543 28.85 3.49 9.28
C THR A 543 30.01 4.28 9.87
N SER A 544 31.26 3.83 9.71
CA SER A 544 32.44 4.48 10.30
C SER A 544 33.24 5.24 9.25
N VAL A 545 33.36 6.56 9.42
CA VAL A 545 34.08 7.49 8.52
C VAL A 545 35.61 7.24 8.52
N ASN A 546 36.12 6.23 9.24
CA ASN A 546 37.56 6.02 9.46
C ASN A 546 38.03 4.54 9.49
N SER A 547 37.27 3.60 8.94
CA SER A 547 37.78 2.24 8.71
C SER A 547 37.74 1.95 7.22
N THR A 548 38.85 1.44 6.69
CA THR A 548 38.93 0.72 5.42
C THR A 548 37.58 0.11 5.03
N PRO A 549 37.03 0.38 3.83
CA PRO A 549 35.83 -0.31 3.38
C PRO A 549 36.12 -1.81 3.45
N ILE A 550 35.44 -2.50 4.36
CA ILE A 550 35.55 -3.95 4.46
C ILE A 550 34.83 -4.46 3.21
N GLY A 551 35.58 -5.08 2.29
CA GLY A 551 34.96 -5.76 1.15
C GLY A 551 33.89 -6.73 1.67
N ILE A 552 32.84 -6.98 0.88
CA ILE A 552 31.71 -7.85 1.25
C ILE A 552 32.15 -9.35 1.28
N GLY A 553 33.43 -9.65 1.53
CA GLY A 553 34.10 -10.90 1.15
C GLY A 553 34.54 -11.87 2.26
N ASN A 554 34.28 -13.15 1.96
CA ASN A 554 34.69 -14.45 2.53
C ASN A 554 34.00 -14.98 3.81
N ASP A 555 33.37 -14.13 4.62
CA ASP A 555 32.57 -14.59 5.78
C ASP A 555 31.03 -14.47 5.55
N THR A 556 30.60 -14.10 4.34
CA THR A 556 29.22 -13.74 3.95
C THR A 556 28.51 -14.81 3.09
N LEU A 557 27.18 -14.80 3.05
CA LEU A 557 26.36 -15.60 2.10
C LEU A 557 26.69 -15.38 0.61
N THR A 558 27.43 -14.33 0.28
CA THR A 558 27.76 -13.93 -1.09
C THR A 558 28.47 -15.02 -1.89
N SER A 559 29.24 -15.91 -1.24
CA SER A 559 29.93 -17.03 -1.91
C SER A 559 29.00 -18.20 -2.28
N ILE A 560 27.74 -18.18 -1.82
CA ILE A 560 26.77 -19.25 -2.10
C ILE A 560 26.10 -19.06 -3.47
N GLY A 561 26.20 -17.87 -4.07
CA GLY A 561 25.69 -17.64 -5.43
C GLY A 561 26.19 -18.65 -6.46
N ASP A 562 27.47 -19.03 -6.40
CA ASP A 562 28.07 -20.05 -7.27
C ASP A 562 27.41 -21.43 -7.12
N VAL A 563 26.89 -21.72 -5.93
CA VAL A 563 26.23 -22.98 -5.59
C VAL A 563 24.83 -23.04 -6.21
N LEU A 564 24.16 -21.92 -6.45
CA LEU A 564 22.80 -21.86 -7.01
C LEU A 564 22.76 -22.07 -8.53
N GLY A 565 23.86 -21.80 -9.23
CA GLY A 565 23.95 -21.85 -10.70
C GLY A 565 23.79 -20.47 -11.36
N SER A 566 24.31 -20.30 -12.57
CA SER A 566 24.50 -18.99 -13.20
C SER A 566 23.21 -18.27 -13.65
N GLU A 567 22.07 -18.96 -13.78
CA GLU A 567 20.76 -18.36 -14.08
C GLU A 567 19.82 -18.44 -12.86
N ALA A 568 20.40 -18.57 -11.66
CA ALA A 568 19.63 -18.59 -10.42
C ALA A 568 18.87 -17.28 -10.19
N GLU A 569 17.64 -17.41 -9.72
CA GLU A 569 16.75 -16.32 -9.40
C GLU A 569 16.15 -16.60 -8.02
N VAL A 570 16.48 -15.75 -7.05
CA VAL A 570 15.89 -15.84 -5.71
C VAL A 570 14.64 -14.96 -5.67
N GLN A 571 13.55 -15.53 -5.15
CA GLN A 571 12.22 -14.92 -5.14
C GLN A 571 11.67 -14.80 -3.71
N ALA A 572 12.05 -15.70 -2.80
CA ALA A 572 11.65 -15.67 -1.40
C ALA A 572 12.81 -16.00 -0.46
N ILE A 573 12.87 -15.33 0.69
CA ILE A 573 13.84 -15.61 1.76
C ILE A 573 13.11 -15.60 3.09
N GLU A 574 13.32 -16.64 3.90
CA GLU A 574 12.75 -16.76 5.24
C GLU A 574 13.85 -17.13 6.25
N THR A 575 13.94 -16.40 7.37
CA THR A 575 14.95 -16.66 8.40
C THR A 575 14.37 -17.47 9.57
N LEU A 576 15.01 -18.59 9.91
CA LEU A 576 14.56 -19.47 10.99
C LEU A 576 15.12 -19.05 12.36
N SER A 577 14.46 -19.49 13.42
CA SER A 577 14.82 -19.17 14.81
C SER A 577 16.19 -19.72 15.25
N ASP A 578 16.68 -20.78 14.59
CA ASP A 578 18.01 -21.35 14.82
C ASP A 578 19.14 -20.60 14.06
N GLY A 579 18.79 -19.59 13.27
CA GLY A 579 19.69 -18.75 12.50
C GLY A 579 20.03 -19.29 11.10
N SER A 580 19.41 -20.39 10.68
CA SER A 580 19.43 -20.82 9.28
C SER A 580 18.49 -19.96 8.41
N VAL A 581 18.74 -19.97 7.11
CA VAL A 581 18.00 -19.19 6.11
C VAL A 581 17.44 -20.13 5.06
N LEU A 582 16.15 -20.05 4.79
CA LEU A 582 15.50 -20.72 3.68
C LEU A 582 15.47 -19.79 2.48
N VAL A 583 15.82 -20.30 1.31
CA VAL A 583 15.85 -19.54 0.07
C VAL A 583 15.04 -20.28 -0.98
N GLY A 584 13.96 -19.63 -1.42
CA GLY A 584 13.05 -20.10 -2.46
C GLY A 584 13.25 -19.32 -3.76
N GLY A 585 13.10 -20.00 -4.90
CA GLY A 585 13.21 -19.38 -6.20
C GLY A 585 13.34 -20.40 -7.32
N LYS A 586 14.17 -20.09 -8.30
CA LYS A 586 14.49 -20.95 -9.45
C LYS A 586 16.01 -21.11 -9.56
N PHE A 587 16.49 -22.34 -9.49
CA PHE A 587 17.91 -22.67 -9.44
C PHE A 587 18.28 -23.70 -10.52
N ASP A 588 19.49 -23.59 -11.08
CA ASP A 588 19.96 -24.50 -12.13
C ASP A 588 20.78 -25.66 -11.59
N ASN A 589 21.16 -25.63 -10.30
CA ASN A 589 21.97 -26.67 -9.70
C ASN A 589 21.12 -27.87 -9.21
N CYS A 590 20.92 -28.83 -10.11
CA CYS A 590 20.19 -30.07 -9.85
C CYS A 590 20.78 -30.96 -8.74
N ASP A 591 22.03 -30.76 -8.31
CA ASP A 591 22.65 -31.57 -7.25
C ASP A 591 22.18 -31.19 -5.84
N ILE A 592 21.50 -30.04 -5.70
CA ILE A 592 20.98 -29.53 -4.43
C ILE A 592 19.45 -29.47 -4.49
N SER A 593 18.90 -28.51 -5.21
CA SER A 593 17.46 -28.32 -5.38
C SER A 593 17.23 -27.34 -6.53
N GLN A 594 16.12 -27.47 -7.24
CA GLN A 594 15.77 -26.52 -8.31
C GLN A 594 14.91 -25.35 -7.81
N VAL A 595 14.34 -25.44 -6.59
CA VAL A 595 13.40 -24.40 -6.10
C VAL A 595 13.54 -23.99 -4.64
N LEU A 596 14.02 -24.86 -3.75
CA LEU A 596 14.09 -24.57 -2.30
C LEU A 596 15.35 -25.15 -1.66
N ILE A 597 16.10 -24.29 -0.96
CA ILE A 597 17.30 -24.67 -0.22
C ILE A 597 17.28 -24.14 1.21
N SER A 598 18.10 -24.74 2.06
CA SER A 598 18.43 -24.24 3.38
C SER A 598 19.92 -23.91 3.46
N ILE A 599 20.22 -22.77 4.06
CA ILE A 599 21.56 -22.31 4.36
C ILE A 599 21.73 -22.30 5.88
N ALA A 600 22.58 -23.19 6.38
CA ALA A 600 22.85 -23.29 7.81
C ALA A 600 23.72 -22.11 8.29
N LYS A 601 23.82 -21.95 9.61
CA LYS A 601 24.61 -20.89 10.24
C LYS A 601 26.11 -20.91 9.88
N ASP A 602 26.64 -22.07 9.50
CA ASP A 602 28.01 -22.25 9.02
C ASP A 602 28.15 -22.02 7.50
N ASN A 603 27.12 -21.44 6.87
CA ASN A 603 27.00 -21.20 5.43
C ASN A 603 27.00 -22.49 4.59
N SER A 604 26.74 -23.66 5.18
CA SER A 604 26.54 -24.89 4.42
C SER A 604 25.16 -24.89 3.75
N VAL A 605 25.14 -25.23 2.47
CA VAL A 605 23.93 -25.27 1.63
C VAL A 605 23.44 -26.71 1.53
N SER A 606 22.14 -26.92 1.73
CA SER A 606 21.50 -28.22 1.58
C SER A 606 20.13 -28.09 0.92
N ALA A 607 19.71 -29.16 0.25
CA ALA A 607 18.35 -29.29 -0.26
C ALA A 607 17.36 -29.21 0.91
N PHE A 608 16.28 -28.45 0.73
CA PHE A 608 15.19 -28.39 1.70
C PHE A 608 13.88 -28.73 0.99
N GLY A 609 13.28 -29.86 1.35
CA GLY A 609 12.21 -30.50 0.58
C GLY A 609 12.69 -31.70 -0.25
N SER A 610 11.97 -32.04 -1.32
CA SER A 610 12.29 -33.17 -2.21
C SER A 610 12.96 -32.67 -3.50
N ASN A 611 13.90 -33.45 -4.05
CA ASN A 611 14.64 -33.09 -5.27
C ASN A 611 13.79 -33.11 -6.56
N ASN A 612 12.49 -33.45 -6.48
CA ASN A 612 11.57 -33.55 -7.62
C ASN A 612 10.63 -32.33 -7.75
N TRP A 613 10.99 -31.19 -7.16
CA TRP A 613 10.22 -29.96 -7.25
C TRP A 613 10.82 -29.09 -8.36
N GLU A 614 9.96 -28.59 -9.24
CA GLU A 614 10.31 -27.70 -10.35
C GLU A 614 9.45 -26.43 -10.27
N GLY A 615 9.80 -25.38 -11.01
CA GLY A 615 9.05 -24.12 -11.06
C GLY A 615 9.73 -22.98 -10.30
N SER A 616 8.94 -22.13 -9.64
CA SER A 616 9.44 -21.00 -8.83
C SER A 616 8.62 -20.81 -7.56
N ILE A 617 9.29 -20.50 -6.44
CA ILE A 617 8.67 -20.17 -5.16
C ILE A 617 8.67 -18.65 -4.99
N TYR A 618 7.51 -18.03 -4.85
CA TYR A 618 7.36 -16.58 -4.69
C TYR A 618 7.25 -16.14 -3.22
N SER A 619 6.71 -17.00 -2.35
CA SER A 619 6.52 -16.66 -0.93
C SER A 619 6.84 -17.85 -0.03
N LEU A 620 7.48 -17.54 1.10
CA LEU A 620 7.75 -18.47 2.20
C LEU A 620 7.23 -17.83 3.49
N TYR A 621 6.56 -18.62 4.33
CA TYR A 621 6.16 -18.18 5.66
C TYR A 621 6.37 -19.31 6.67
N ASN A 622 7.20 -19.06 7.68
CA ASN A 622 7.45 -20.02 8.76
C ASN A 622 6.49 -19.75 9.93
N SER A 623 5.57 -20.68 10.18
CA SER A 623 4.62 -20.57 11.28
C SER A 623 5.26 -20.87 12.64
N GLN A 624 4.62 -20.37 13.70
CA GLN A 624 5.05 -20.63 15.06
C GLN A 624 4.96 -22.13 15.46
N SER A 625 4.17 -22.93 14.74
CA SER A 625 4.06 -24.38 14.97
C SER A 625 5.23 -25.18 14.35
N GLY A 626 6.08 -24.53 13.56
CA GLY A 626 7.17 -25.16 12.82
C GLY A 626 6.74 -25.73 11.47
N GLN A 627 5.64 -25.21 10.90
CA GLN A 627 5.17 -25.50 9.55
C GLN A 627 5.58 -24.36 8.61
N LEU A 628 6.26 -24.70 7.53
CA LEU A 628 6.64 -23.78 6.46
C LEU A 628 5.56 -23.80 5.39
N PHE A 629 4.88 -22.68 5.20
CA PHE A 629 3.96 -22.46 4.09
C PHE A 629 4.71 -21.92 2.87
N ILE A 630 4.34 -22.41 1.69
CA ILE A 630 5.06 -22.17 0.44
C ILE A 630 4.04 -21.81 -0.64
N GLY A 631 4.25 -20.66 -1.27
CA GLY A 631 3.45 -20.16 -2.39
C GLY A 631 4.33 -19.96 -3.61
N GLY A 632 3.83 -20.31 -4.80
CA GLY A 632 4.55 -20.10 -6.04
C GLY A 632 3.83 -20.63 -7.27
N ASP A 633 4.56 -20.74 -8.37
CA ASP A 633 4.19 -21.52 -9.56
C ASP A 633 5.08 -22.76 -9.63
N MET A 634 4.70 -23.80 -8.88
CA MET A 634 5.52 -25.00 -8.70
C MET A 634 4.88 -26.21 -9.37
N ILE A 635 5.74 -27.18 -9.69
CA ILE A 635 5.37 -28.53 -10.08
C ILE A 635 5.97 -29.49 -9.05
N ILE A 636 5.10 -30.14 -8.27
CA ILE A 636 5.49 -31.14 -7.28
C ILE A 636 5.01 -32.51 -7.76
N ASN A 637 5.94 -33.45 -7.92
CA ASN A 637 5.62 -34.82 -8.37
C ASN A 637 4.80 -34.86 -9.69
N GLN A 638 5.14 -33.99 -10.66
CA GLN A 638 4.47 -33.83 -11.96
C GLN A 638 3.02 -33.29 -11.89
N LYS A 639 2.64 -32.67 -10.79
CA LYS A 639 1.36 -31.97 -10.65
C LYS A 639 1.60 -30.48 -10.34
N PRO A 640 0.79 -29.57 -10.91
CA PRO A 640 0.78 -28.18 -10.46
C PRO A 640 0.52 -28.11 -8.95
N ALA A 641 1.29 -27.29 -8.26
CA ALA A 641 1.15 -27.01 -6.85
C ALA A 641 1.46 -25.53 -6.64
N PHE A 642 0.44 -24.72 -6.41
CA PHE A 642 0.62 -23.28 -6.22
C PHE A 642 0.72 -22.89 -4.75
N PHE A 643 0.12 -23.71 -3.88
CA PHE A 643 0.21 -23.58 -2.43
C PHE A 643 0.49 -24.95 -1.80
N THR A 644 1.42 -25.02 -0.84
CA THR A 644 1.70 -26.22 -0.06
C THR A 644 2.35 -25.90 1.28
N SER A 645 2.59 -26.92 2.11
CA SER A 645 3.36 -26.74 3.34
C SER A 645 4.27 -27.92 3.69
N LEU A 646 5.32 -27.63 4.46
CA LEU A 646 6.31 -28.59 4.94
C LEU A 646 6.44 -28.52 6.46
N ASN A 647 6.64 -29.65 7.13
CA ASN A 647 7.09 -29.63 8.51
C ASN A 647 8.62 -29.43 8.57
N ILE A 648 9.08 -28.35 9.21
CA ILE A 648 10.49 -27.94 9.21
C ILE A 648 11.40 -28.96 9.92
N SER A 649 10.86 -29.69 10.91
CA SER A 649 11.68 -30.60 11.72
C SER A 649 12.08 -31.88 10.99
N ASN A 650 11.27 -32.32 10.01
CA ASN A 650 11.45 -33.59 9.31
C ASN A 650 11.35 -33.48 7.78
N ASN A 651 11.15 -32.28 7.25
CA ASN A 651 10.96 -31.96 5.83
C ASN A 651 9.84 -32.77 5.16
N ALA A 652 8.81 -33.17 5.92
CA ALA A 652 7.67 -33.90 5.39
C ALA A 652 6.68 -32.93 4.71
N LEU A 653 6.31 -33.25 3.46
CA LEU A 653 5.27 -32.56 2.70
C LEU A 653 3.89 -32.84 3.30
N ILE A 654 3.12 -31.77 3.47
CA ILE A 654 1.71 -31.79 3.83
C ILE A 654 0.95 -31.38 2.57
N GLU A 655 0.23 -32.34 1.99
CA GLU A 655 -0.61 -32.07 0.81
C GLU A 655 -1.76 -31.15 1.23
N THR A 656 -1.83 -29.96 0.66
CA THR A 656 -2.94 -29.02 0.82
C THR A 656 -3.76 -28.99 -0.46
N SER A 657 -5.02 -28.62 -0.38
CA SER A 657 -5.76 -28.10 -1.54
C SER A 657 -5.01 -26.89 -2.10
N THR A 658 -4.99 -26.74 -3.42
CA THR A 658 -4.23 -25.69 -4.11
C THR A 658 -5.20 -24.75 -4.82
N PRO A 659 -4.93 -23.44 -4.88
CA PRO A 659 -5.59 -22.55 -5.82
C PRO A 659 -5.40 -23.02 -7.27
N ASN A 660 -6.17 -22.46 -8.20
CA ASN A 660 -6.05 -22.76 -9.64
C ASN A 660 -5.01 -21.91 -10.38
N GLY A 661 -4.28 -21.06 -9.68
CA GLY A 661 -3.22 -20.22 -10.22
C GLY A 661 -2.16 -19.84 -9.18
N PRO A 662 -1.10 -19.12 -9.59
CA PRO A 662 0.08 -18.87 -8.77
C PRO A 662 -0.20 -18.07 -7.49
N VAL A 663 0.40 -18.51 -6.38
CA VAL A 663 0.38 -17.77 -5.10
C VAL A 663 1.60 -16.88 -5.04
N ILE A 664 1.38 -15.59 -4.88
CA ILE A 664 2.40 -14.55 -4.88
C ILE A 664 2.81 -14.19 -3.45
N LEU A 665 1.85 -14.20 -2.52
CA LEU A 665 2.06 -13.72 -1.16
C LEU A 665 1.39 -14.64 -0.14
N ILE A 666 2.13 -14.88 0.95
CA ILE A 666 1.61 -15.55 2.14
C ILE A 666 1.82 -14.62 3.33
N SER A 667 0.78 -14.42 4.13
CA SER A 667 0.82 -13.65 5.37
C SER A 667 0.03 -14.37 6.46
N GLN A 668 0.19 -13.94 7.70
CA GLN A 668 -0.53 -14.54 8.83
C GLN A 668 -1.20 -13.46 9.67
N PHE A 669 -2.40 -13.80 10.14
CA PHE A 669 -3.11 -13.08 11.17
C PHE A 669 -3.94 -14.08 12.00
N SER A 670 -4.69 -13.56 12.98
CA SER A 670 -5.55 -14.40 13.82
C SER A 670 -7.01 -14.01 13.67
N LEU A 671 -7.88 -15.01 13.72
CA LEU A 671 -9.33 -14.84 13.70
C LEU A 671 -9.95 -15.54 14.91
N LYS A 672 -10.80 -14.84 15.65
CA LYS A 672 -11.59 -15.38 16.75
C LYS A 672 -12.88 -15.96 16.20
N ASN A 673 -13.22 -17.14 16.71
CA ASN A 673 -14.57 -17.67 16.53
C ASN A 673 -15.56 -16.95 17.46
N TYR A 674 -16.86 -17.25 17.33
CA TYR A 674 -17.90 -16.66 18.17
C TYR A 674 -17.84 -17.06 19.66
N THR A 675 -17.00 -18.03 20.03
CA THR A 675 -16.74 -18.36 21.45
C THR A 675 -15.56 -17.56 22.03
N GLY A 676 -14.90 -16.74 21.20
CA GLY A 676 -13.75 -15.91 21.56
C GLY A 676 -12.39 -16.61 21.49
N GLU A 677 -12.33 -17.83 20.95
CA GLU A 677 -11.08 -18.58 20.76
C GLU A 677 -10.35 -18.13 19.50
N SER A 678 -9.10 -17.70 19.67
CA SER A 678 -8.24 -17.20 18.59
C SER A 678 -7.61 -18.34 17.80
N HIS A 679 -7.66 -18.25 16.48
CA HIS A 679 -7.13 -19.25 15.54
C HIS A 679 -6.13 -18.61 14.58
N SER A 680 -5.03 -19.31 14.30
CA SER A 680 -4.04 -18.91 13.30
C SER A 680 -4.59 -19.09 11.89
N VAL A 681 -4.61 -18.00 11.11
CA VAL A 681 -5.09 -17.97 9.72
C VAL A 681 -3.96 -17.53 8.82
N ILE A 682 -3.70 -18.34 7.79
CA ILE A 682 -2.76 -18.06 6.72
C ILE A 682 -3.54 -17.42 5.58
N LEU A 683 -3.24 -16.16 5.29
CA LEU A 683 -3.67 -15.48 4.06
C LEU A 683 -2.81 -16.00 2.90
N VAL A 684 -3.47 -16.47 1.85
CA VAL A 684 -2.86 -16.92 0.60
C VAL A 684 -3.39 -15.99 -0.49
N ALA A 685 -2.54 -15.20 -1.13
CA ALA A 685 -2.94 -14.23 -2.15
C ALA A 685 -2.10 -14.39 -3.44
N GLY A 686 -2.72 -14.16 -4.59
CA GLY A 686 -2.07 -14.33 -5.89
C GLY A 686 -3.02 -14.20 -7.09
N ASP A 687 -2.59 -14.71 -8.24
CA ASP A 687 -3.35 -14.66 -9.50
C ASP A 687 -4.17 -15.95 -9.66
N PHE A 688 -5.27 -16.05 -8.91
CA PHE A 688 -6.19 -17.18 -8.95
C PHE A 688 -7.62 -16.74 -8.61
N ASP A 689 -8.60 -17.46 -9.15
CA ASP A 689 -10.04 -17.17 -8.95
C ASP A 689 -10.82 -18.34 -8.35
N GLU A 690 -10.17 -19.49 -8.16
CA GLU A 690 -10.77 -20.68 -7.56
C GLU A 690 -9.82 -21.42 -6.60
N LEU A 691 -10.38 -21.91 -5.49
CA LEU A 691 -9.75 -22.89 -4.61
C LEU A 691 -10.19 -24.30 -5.00
N LEU A 692 -9.22 -25.18 -5.29
CA LEU A 692 -9.48 -26.56 -5.72
C LEU A 692 -9.41 -27.50 -4.52
N ASP A 693 -10.53 -28.13 -4.17
CA ASP A 693 -10.56 -29.16 -3.14
C ASP A 693 -9.88 -30.44 -3.64
N SER A 694 -8.92 -30.94 -2.85
CA SER A 694 -8.19 -32.19 -3.13
C SER A 694 -9.06 -33.45 -2.96
N ASN A 695 -10.16 -33.35 -2.21
CA ASN A 695 -11.01 -34.46 -1.75
C ASN A 695 -12.50 -34.33 -2.12
N SER A 696 -13.00 -33.16 -2.53
CA SER A 696 -14.37 -32.97 -3.04
C SER A 696 -14.40 -32.54 -4.51
N SER A 697 -15.59 -32.62 -5.12
CA SER A 697 -15.82 -32.16 -6.50
C SER A 697 -16.29 -30.71 -6.58
N ILE A 698 -16.07 -29.91 -5.52
CA ILE A 698 -16.58 -28.54 -5.40
C ILE A 698 -15.38 -27.59 -5.35
N ASN A 699 -15.30 -26.68 -6.32
CA ASN A 699 -14.36 -25.56 -6.32
C ASN A 699 -15.04 -24.35 -5.66
N TYR A 700 -14.28 -23.54 -4.93
CA TYR A 700 -14.79 -22.30 -4.33
C TYR A 700 -14.26 -21.09 -5.10
N SER A 701 -15.15 -20.23 -5.59
CA SER A 701 -14.74 -18.97 -6.23
C SER A 701 -14.27 -17.96 -5.18
N VAL A 702 -13.12 -17.36 -5.42
CA VAL A 702 -12.46 -16.38 -4.56
C VAL A 702 -11.80 -15.29 -5.40
N PRO A 703 -11.78 -14.03 -4.96
CA PRO A 703 -11.15 -12.94 -5.72
C PRO A 703 -9.65 -12.83 -5.37
N GLY A 704 -8.78 -13.61 -5.99
CA GLY A 704 -7.31 -13.46 -5.81
C GLY A 704 -6.75 -13.89 -4.45
N SER A 705 -7.60 -14.22 -3.47
CA SER A 705 -7.18 -14.51 -2.10
C SER A 705 -8.00 -15.60 -1.41
N GLY A 706 -7.33 -16.41 -0.59
CA GLY A 706 -7.91 -17.48 0.21
C GLY A 706 -7.37 -17.46 1.64
N LEU A 707 -8.19 -17.89 2.60
CA LEU A 707 -7.81 -17.98 4.00
C LEU A 707 -7.70 -19.45 4.39
N TYR A 708 -6.57 -19.87 4.93
CA TYR A 708 -6.31 -21.26 5.29
C TYR A 708 -6.05 -21.37 6.80
N PHE A 709 -6.78 -22.26 7.49
CA PHE A 709 -6.61 -22.44 8.92
C PHE A 709 -5.60 -23.54 9.23
N GLU A 710 -4.50 -23.15 9.86
CA GLU A 710 -3.40 -24.04 10.23
C GLU A 710 -3.83 -25.18 11.16
N SER A 711 -4.70 -24.89 12.14
CA SER A 711 -5.12 -25.86 13.16
C SER A 711 -5.92 -27.05 12.61
N SER A 712 -6.55 -26.86 11.47
CA SER A 712 -7.57 -27.76 10.91
C SER A 712 -7.23 -28.25 9.51
N ASP A 713 -6.16 -27.75 8.89
CA ASP A 713 -5.69 -28.15 7.56
C ASP A 713 -6.82 -28.08 6.50
N ASN A 714 -7.55 -26.96 6.48
CA ASN A 714 -8.67 -26.74 5.56
C ASN A 714 -8.82 -25.24 5.27
N TRP A 715 -9.46 -24.93 4.14
CA TRP A 715 -9.77 -23.53 3.78
C TRP A 715 -10.89 -22.97 4.65
N TYR A 716 -10.89 -21.66 4.84
CA TYR A 716 -11.96 -20.93 5.51
C TYR A 716 -13.31 -21.27 4.90
N GLN A 717 -13.42 -21.42 3.58
CA GLN A 717 -14.65 -21.79 2.89
C GLN A 717 -15.18 -23.18 3.28
N GLU A 718 -14.29 -24.12 3.65
CA GLU A 718 -14.62 -25.50 4.02
C GLU A 718 -14.97 -25.66 5.51
N ILE A 719 -14.33 -24.87 6.36
CA ILE A 719 -14.50 -24.92 7.82
C ILE A 719 -15.58 -23.95 8.28
N ALA A 720 -15.71 -22.80 7.61
CA ALA A 720 -16.63 -21.75 8.00
C ALA A 720 -18.06 -22.18 7.66
N GLY A 721 -18.62 -22.98 8.56
CA GLY A 721 -19.99 -22.79 9.00
C GLY A 721 -20.13 -21.45 9.73
N ASN A 722 -21.15 -21.36 10.58
CA ASN A 722 -21.48 -20.17 11.35
C ASN A 722 -20.61 -20.02 12.60
N SER A 723 -19.28 -20.15 12.49
CA SER A 723 -18.37 -20.14 13.66
C SER A 723 -17.39 -18.97 13.66
N PHE A 724 -17.15 -18.32 12.51
CA PHE A 724 -16.20 -17.23 12.36
C PHE A 724 -16.85 -16.04 11.63
N PRO A 725 -16.41 -14.80 11.92
CA PRO A 725 -16.81 -13.61 11.16
C PRO A 725 -16.56 -13.81 9.65
N LEU A 726 -17.49 -13.30 8.83
CA LEU A 726 -17.32 -13.29 7.38
C LEU A 726 -16.28 -12.25 7.00
N LEU A 727 -15.34 -12.63 6.15
CA LEU A 727 -14.40 -11.73 5.50
C LEU A 727 -14.55 -11.89 3.98
N LEU A 728 -14.74 -10.78 3.27
CA LEU A 728 -14.91 -10.68 1.82
C LEU A 728 -13.89 -9.70 1.23
N GLY A 729 -13.65 -9.78 -0.08
CA GLY A 729 -12.73 -8.91 -0.82
C GLY A 729 -11.45 -9.63 -1.28
N ASP A 730 -10.72 -8.99 -2.19
CA ASP A 730 -9.36 -9.42 -2.57
C ASP A 730 -8.38 -8.88 -1.53
N ILE A 731 -7.99 -9.72 -0.57
CA ILE A 731 -7.01 -9.34 0.45
C ILE A 731 -5.63 -9.74 -0.07
N GLN A 732 -4.87 -8.75 -0.53
CA GLN A 732 -3.54 -8.95 -1.08
C GLN A 732 -2.44 -8.97 -0.02
N ASN A 733 -2.67 -8.37 1.15
CA ASN A 733 -1.68 -8.36 2.24
C ASN A 733 -2.33 -8.22 3.62
N ALA A 734 -1.70 -8.81 4.64
CA ALA A 734 -2.08 -8.65 6.04
C ALA A 734 -0.83 -8.36 6.90
N LEU A 735 -0.85 -7.22 7.59
CA LEU A 735 0.27 -6.75 8.42
C LEU A 735 -0.14 -6.71 9.89
N THR A 736 0.67 -7.30 10.76
CA THR A 736 0.43 -7.22 12.22
C THR A 736 0.82 -5.84 12.75
N VAL A 737 -0.14 -5.15 13.38
CA VAL A 737 0.07 -3.85 14.03
C VAL A 737 0.42 -4.03 15.50
N ASN A 738 -0.34 -4.89 16.18
CA ASN A 738 -0.16 -5.16 17.59
C ASN A 738 -0.59 -6.59 17.90
N GLU A 739 0.39 -7.44 18.23
CA GLU A 739 0.16 -8.83 18.60
C GLU A 739 -0.65 -8.98 19.89
N GLU A 740 -0.46 -8.11 20.90
CA GLU A 740 -1.16 -8.22 22.19
C GLU A 740 -2.65 -7.92 22.07
N SER A 741 -3.01 -6.97 21.20
CA SER A 741 -4.42 -6.64 20.91
C SER A 741 -4.96 -7.36 19.67
N GLU A 742 -4.18 -8.24 19.05
CA GLU A 742 -4.51 -8.97 17.81
C GLU A 742 -5.11 -8.03 16.74
N GLN A 743 -4.40 -6.93 16.49
CA GLN A 743 -4.77 -5.91 15.52
C GLN A 743 -3.89 -6.02 14.28
N TYR A 744 -4.53 -5.95 13.12
CA TYR A 744 -3.93 -6.15 11.82
C TYR A 744 -4.35 -5.01 10.88
N VAL A 745 -3.59 -4.81 9.80
CA VAL A 745 -3.98 -4.01 8.64
C VAL A 745 -4.15 -4.96 7.47
N LEU A 746 -5.35 -4.99 6.90
CA LEU A 746 -5.65 -5.70 5.67
C LEU A 746 -5.60 -4.72 4.51
N LEU A 747 -4.91 -5.09 3.43
CA LEU A 747 -4.74 -4.29 2.22
C LEU A 747 -5.17 -5.10 0.99
N GLY A 748 -5.82 -4.44 0.04
CA GLY A 748 -6.31 -5.06 -1.20
C GLY A 748 -7.45 -4.25 -1.83
N SER A 749 -8.45 -4.92 -2.41
CA SER A 749 -9.64 -4.28 -3.00
C SER A 749 -10.93 -4.87 -2.40
N GLY A 750 -11.94 -4.01 -2.28
CA GLY A 750 -13.30 -4.44 -1.91
C GLY A 750 -13.39 -5.24 -0.60
N ILE A 751 -12.60 -4.92 0.42
CA ILE A 751 -12.57 -5.67 1.68
C ILE A 751 -13.79 -5.28 2.51
N SER A 752 -14.51 -6.28 3.02
CA SER A 752 -15.54 -6.11 4.05
C SER A 752 -15.50 -7.23 5.09
N SER A 753 -15.95 -6.93 6.30
CA SER A 753 -16.07 -7.93 7.37
C SER A 753 -17.43 -7.85 8.02
N GLU A 754 -18.08 -8.99 8.21
CA GLU A 754 -19.36 -9.08 8.90
C GLU A 754 -19.22 -9.96 10.14
N SER A 755 -19.85 -9.52 11.24
CA SER A 755 -19.90 -10.27 12.48
C SER A 755 -20.48 -11.67 12.25
N PHE A 756 -21.50 -11.82 11.41
CA PHE A 756 -22.17 -13.09 11.16
C PHE A 756 -22.08 -13.52 9.70
N LYS A 757 -21.70 -14.78 9.44
CA LYS A 757 -21.78 -15.41 8.11
C LYS A 757 -23.14 -16.07 7.91
N SER A 758 -23.92 -15.61 6.93
CA SER A 758 -25.21 -16.21 6.57
C SER A 758 -25.61 -15.83 5.15
N ILE A 759 -26.06 -16.79 4.35
CA ILE A 759 -26.59 -16.46 3.03
C ILE A 759 -28.08 -16.22 3.18
N SER A 760 -28.50 -14.97 3.09
CA SER A 760 -29.88 -14.53 2.89
C SER A 760 -30.91 -14.81 4.00
N LEU A 761 -30.58 -15.55 5.07
CA LEU A 761 -31.46 -15.78 6.22
C LEU A 761 -30.71 -15.97 7.55
N ALA A 762 -31.10 -15.17 8.53
CA ALA A 762 -30.71 -15.30 9.93
C ALA A 762 -31.94 -15.47 10.82
N LEU A 763 -31.93 -16.50 11.69
CA LEU A 763 -33.00 -16.80 12.64
C LEU A 763 -32.51 -16.55 14.07
N THR A 764 -33.27 -15.75 14.82
CA THR A 764 -33.05 -15.50 16.25
C THR A 764 -34.23 -16.02 17.08
N ASP A 765 -33.91 -16.64 18.21
CA ASP A 765 -34.82 -16.82 19.32
C ASP A 765 -34.16 -16.28 20.60
N GLY A 766 -34.91 -15.58 21.46
CA GLY A 766 -34.40 -15.10 22.74
C GLY A 766 -34.25 -13.58 22.84
N ASN A 767 -33.13 -13.11 23.42
CA ASN A 767 -32.97 -11.74 23.90
C ASN A 767 -32.15 -10.81 22.96
N SER A 768 -31.51 -11.32 21.90
CA SER A 768 -30.65 -10.51 21.01
C SER A 768 -30.80 -10.88 19.53
N VAL A 769 -30.98 -9.85 18.68
CA VAL A 769 -31.09 -9.99 17.21
C VAL A 769 -29.72 -10.35 16.62
N PHE A 770 -28.66 -9.94 17.32
CA PHE A 770 -27.27 -10.12 16.94
C PHE A 770 -26.64 -11.36 17.57
N GLU A 771 -27.44 -12.30 18.06
CA GLU A 771 -26.99 -13.64 18.44
C GLU A 771 -27.94 -14.67 17.81
N PRO A 772 -27.87 -14.84 16.47
CA PRO A 772 -28.76 -15.74 15.77
C PRO A 772 -28.48 -17.19 16.18
N ASN A 773 -29.52 -17.93 16.57
CA ASN A 773 -29.36 -19.35 16.91
C ASN A 773 -29.17 -20.22 15.68
N LYS A 774 -29.60 -19.74 14.50
CA LYS A 774 -29.43 -20.47 13.24
C LYS A 774 -29.21 -19.51 12.08
N LEU A 775 -28.18 -19.78 11.29
CA LEU A 775 -27.92 -19.12 10.02
C LEU A 775 -27.95 -20.16 8.91
N ILE A 776 -28.57 -19.80 7.78
CA ILE A 776 -28.68 -20.69 6.62
C ILE A 776 -27.76 -20.24 5.51
N THR A 777 -27.14 -21.20 4.83
CA THR A 777 -26.22 -20.99 3.72
C THR A 777 -26.80 -21.68 2.48
N PHE A 778 -27.08 -20.93 1.42
CA PHE A 778 -27.60 -21.44 0.15
C PHE A 778 -26.46 -21.92 -0.76
N ALA A 779 -26.79 -22.71 -1.79
CA ALA A 779 -25.78 -23.29 -2.69
C ALA A 779 -25.28 -22.31 -3.77
N SER A 780 -26.02 -21.23 -4.01
CA SER A 780 -25.67 -20.19 -4.98
C SER A 780 -25.64 -18.85 -4.27
N GLU A 781 -24.62 -18.05 -4.54
CA GLU A 781 -24.46 -16.70 -4.00
C GLU A 781 -25.46 -15.70 -4.60
N GLU A 782 -26.13 -16.03 -5.71
CA GLU A 782 -27.26 -15.27 -6.27
C GLU A 782 -28.60 -15.57 -5.57
N SER A 783 -28.58 -16.45 -4.55
CA SER A 783 -29.79 -16.86 -3.83
C SER A 783 -30.29 -15.76 -2.92
N ALA A 784 -31.55 -15.38 -3.07
CA ALA A 784 -32.15 -14.36 -2.25
C ALA A 784 -33.52 -14.79 -1.69
N VAL A 785 -33.69 -14.58 -0.39
CA VAL A 785 -34.94 -14.86 0.32
C VAL A 785 -35.84 -13.63 0.21
N ARG A 786 -37.13 -13.84 -0.04
CA ARG A 786 -38.10 -12.76 -0.27
C ARG A 786 -39.26 -12.78 0.71
N THR A 787 -39.52 -13.90 1.36
CA THR A 787 -40.61 -14.03 2.32
C THR A 787 -40.34 -15.19 3.28
N VAL A 788 -40.76 -15.01 4.52
CA VAL A 788 -40.67 -16.02 5.58
C VAL A 788 -42.00 -16.07 6.32
N LEU A 789 -42.51 -17.28 6.53
CA LEU A 789 -43.77 -17.54 7.21
C LEU A 789 -43.55 -18.44 8.44
N TYR A 790 -44.09 -17.99 9.57
CA TYR A 790 -44.27 -18.77 10.80
C TYR A 790 -45.72 -19.27 10.89
N PRO A 791 -46.04 -20.49 10.42
CA PRO A 791 -47.40 -21.00 10.41
C PRO A 791 -47.89 -21.36 11.82
N ASP A 792 -49.14 -20.98 12.13
CA ASP A 792 -49.83 -21.37 13.36
C ASP A 792 -50.38 -22.81 13.26
N THR A 793 -49.53 -23.80 13.53
CA THR A 793 -49.87 -25.24 13.45
C THR A 793 -50.03 -25.92 14.81
N GLY A 794 -49.92 -25.17 15.92
CA GLY A 794 -49.98 -25.71 17.28
C GLY A 794 -48.61 -26.12 17.84
N ASN A 795 -48.38 -27.43 18.08
CA ASN A 795 -47.23 -27.91 18.88
C ASN A 795 -45.91 -28.09 18.11
N ASP A 796 -45.93 -28.09 16.78
CA ASP A 796 -44.74 -28.30 15.95
C ASP A 796 -44.28 -26.95 15.35
N SER A 797 -43.18 -26.39 15.85
CA SER A 797 -42.63 -25.14 15.32
C SER A 797 -41.77 -25.40 14.09
N PHE A 798 -42.20 -24.93 12.92
CA PHE A 798 -41.38 -24.90 11.72
C PHE A 798 -41.52 -23.57 11.01
N VAL A 799 -40.50 -23.22 10.21
CA VAL A 799 -40.45 -21.98 9.43
C VAL A 799 -40.50 -22.32 7.96
N ILE A 800 -41.32 -21.62 7.18
CA ILE A 800 -41.39 -21.78 5.73
C ILE A 800 -40.72 -20.57 5.10
N VAL A 801 -39.79 -20.81 4.17
CA VAL A 801 -39.01 -19.76 3.53
C VAL A 801 -39.23 -19.81 2.03
N GLY A 802 -39.50 -18.65 1.43
CA GLY A 802 -39.77 -18.47 0.02
C GLY A 802 -38.85 -17.43 -0.62
N GLY A 803 -38.42 -17.66 -1.85
CA GLY A 803 -37.60 -16.70 -2.59
C GLY A 803 -37.17 -17.19 -3.97
N ASN A 804 -36.03 -16.66 -4.42
CA ASN A 804 -35.29 -17.15 -5.57
C ASN A 804 -33.96 -17.68 -5.06
N PHE A 805 -33.91 -18.97 -4.74
CA PHE A 805 -32.70 -19.59 -4.18
C PHE A 805 -32.60 -21.04 -4.62
N ARG A 806 -31.39 -21.59 -4.54
CA ARG A 806 -31.09 -23.02 -4.77
C ARG A 806 -30.29 -23.57 -3.60
N MET A 807 -30.62 -24.79 -3.17
CA MET A 807 -29.90 -25.51 -2.11
C MET A 807 -29.50 -26.93 -2.52
N ASN A 808 -28.33 -27.35 -2.04
CA ASN A 808 -27.87 -28.73 -2.11
C ASN A 808 -28.27 -29.44 -0.80
N SER A 809 -28.93 -30.60 -0.90
CA SER A 809 -29.29 -31.45 0.25
C SER A 809 -28.40 -32.69 0.29
N SER A 810 -27.96 -33.09 1.49
CA SER A 810 -27.20 -34.34 1.69
C SER A 810 -28.06 -35.61 1.54
N LYS A 811 -29.39 -35.49 1.45
CA LYS A 811 -30.35 -36.62 1.42
C LYS A 811 -31.31 -36.62 0.22
N THR A 812 -31.43 -35.52 -0.53
CA THR A 812 -32.35 -35.37 -1.68
C THR A 812 -31.67 -34.61 -2.82
N SER A 813 -32.25 -34.66 -4.03
CA SER A 813 -31.92 -33.76 -5.14
C SER A 813 -31.90 -32.29 -4.69
N GLN A 814 -31.24 -31.43 -5.48
CA GLN A 814 -31.31 -29.98 -5.33
C GLN A 814 -32.77 -29.53 -5.22
N PHE A 815 -33.02 -28.54 -4.36
CA PHE A 815 -34.34 -27.92 -4.24
C PHE A 815 -34.23 -26.39 -4.38
N GLU A 816 -35.32 -25.79 -4.82
CA GLU A 816 -35.37 -24.39 -5.25
C GLU A 816 -36.62 -23.70 -4.69
N ASN A 817 -36.52 -22.38 -4.53
CA ASN A 817 -37.61 -21.44 -4.26
C ASN A 817 -38.38 -21.56 -2.94
N ILE A 818 -38.64 -22.75 -2.41
CA ILE A 818 -39.35 -22.98 -1.14
C ILE A 818 -38.65 -24.05 -0.30
N MET A 819 -38.46 -23.75 0.98
CA MET A 819 -37.95 -24.70 1.97
C MET A 819 -38.70 -24.60 3.30
N LEU A 820 -38.67 -25.70 4.06
CA LEU A 820 -39.09 -25.77 5.45
C LEU A 820 -37.88 -25.94 6.35
N ILE A 821 -37.95 -25.30 7.50
CA ILE A 821 -36.98 -25.43 8.57
C ILE A 821 -37.72 -26.01 9.77
N ILE A 822 -37.41 -27.26 10.11
CA ILE A 822 -38.00 -27.97 11.25
C ILE A 822 -36.87 -28.27 12.22
N ASP A 823 -36.88 -27.65 13.39
CA ASP A 823 -35.76 -27.66 14.33
C ASP A 823 -34.44 -27.28 13.59
N ASP A 824 -33.46 -28.19 13.59
CA ASP A 824 -32.19 -28.03 12.89
C ASP A 824 -32.22 -28.51 11.43
N SER A 825 -33.28 -29.19 10.99
CA SER A 825 -33.36 -29.77 9.65
C SER A 825 -33.92 -28.81 8.61
N VAL A 826 -33.29 -28.76 7.43
CA VAL A 826 -33.81 -28.05 6.24
C VAL A 826 -34.35 -29.07 5.25
N ILE A 827 -35.58 -28.86 4.81
CA ILE A 827 -36.31 -29.73 3.88
C ILE A 827 -36.78 -28.90 2.69
N GLY A 828 -36.40 -29.30 1.47
CA GLY A 828 -36.94 -28.71 0.24
C GLY A 828 -38.34 -29.22 -0.09
N ILE A 829 -39.18 -28.37 -0.70
CA ILE A 829 -40.48 -28.80 -1.24
C ILE A 829 -40.32 -29.24 -2.72
N SER A 830 -41.20 -30.15 -3.19
CA SER A 830 -41.13 -30.84 -4.49
C SER A 830 -40.76 -29.99 -5.71
N ASP A 831 -39.97 -30.60 -6.60
CA ASP A 831 -39.53 -30.09 -7.91
C ASP A 831 -40.69 -29.80 -8.87
N GLY A 832 -40.59 -28.71 -9.64
CA GLY A 832 -41.62 -28.32 -10.61
C GLY A 832 -41.71 -26.82 -10.93
N MET A 833 -41.22 -25.94 -10.06
CA MET A 833 -41.03 -24.52 -10.41
C MET A 833 -39.79 -24.36 -11.28
N ASP A 834 -39.84 -23.42 -12.23
CA ASP A 834 -38.65 -23.02 -12.97
C ASP A 834 -37.71 -22.26 -12.02
N SER A 835 -36.40 -22.50 -12.09
CA SER A 835 -35.37 -21.83 -11.29
C SER A 835 -35.41 -20.30 -11.28
N ALA A 836 -35.96 -19.67 -12.32
CA ALA A 836 -36.13 -18.21 -12.40
C ALA A 836 -37.36 -17.70 -11.62
N SER A 837 -38.15 -18.60 -11.02
CA SER A 837 -39.33 -18.25 -10.23
C SER A 837 -38.91 -17.46 -8.98
N THR A 838 -39.78 -16.57 -8.51
CA THR A 838 -39.58 -15.85 -7.25
C THR A 838 -40.86 -15.93 -6.43
N VAL A 839 -40.79 -16.54 -5.26
CA VAL A 839 -41.89 -16.58 -4.30
C VAL A 839 -41.85 -15.31 -3.46
N LEU A 840 -42.92 -14.53 -3.47
CA LEU A 840 -43.04 -13.24 -2.80
C LEU A 840 -44.00 -13.27 -1.61
N ALA A 841 -44.96 -14.20 -1.61
CA ALA A 841 -45.96 -14.33 -0.57
C ALA A 841 -46.17 -15.79 -0.18
N LEU A 842 -46.36 -16.05 1.10
CA LEU A 842 -46.65 -17.37 1.67
C LEU A 842 -47.85 -17.27 2.61
N ALA A 843 -48.72 -18.28 2.57
CA ALA A 843 -49.79 -18.44 3.53
C ALA A 843 -50.05 -19.92 3.80
N ALA A 844 -50.29 -20.30 5.07
CA ALA A 844 -50.60 -21.67 5.44
C ALA A 844 -52.02 -21.77 6.03
N TYR A 845 -52.78 -22.77 5.60
CA TYR A 845 -54.11 -23.05 6.16
C TYR A 845 -54.48 -24.52 5.98
N ASN A 846 -54.88 -25.21 7.07
CA ASN A 846 -55.26 -26.63 7.08
C ASN A 846 -54.26 -27.55 6.33
N ASP A 847 -53.00 -27.60 6.78
CA ASP A 847 -51.91 -28.40 6.18
C ASP A 847 -51.62 -28.10 4.70
N THR A 848 -52.17 -27.02 4.15
CA THR A 848 -51.89 -26.57 2.78
C THR A 848 -51.08 -25.27 2.84
N LEU A 849 -49.94 -25.27 2.16
CA LEU A 849 -49.15 -24.07 1.86
C LEU A 849 -49.63 -23.47 0.55
N PHE A 850 -49.88 -22.17 0.55
CA PHE A 850 -50.11 -21.37 -0.62
C PHE A 850 -48.90 -20.47 -0.84
N ALA A 851 -48.35 -20.50 -2.06
CA ALA A 851 -47.23 -19.66 -2.45
C ALA A 851 -47.62 -18.81 -3.65
N GLY A 852 -47.38 -17.51 -3.55
CA GLY A 852 -47.63 -16.52 -4.58
C GLY A 852 -46.36 -15.79 -4.97
N GLY A 853 -46.26 -15.39 -6.23
CA GLY A 853 -45.14 -14.58 -6.68
C GLY A 853 -45.06 -14.48 -8.20
N ARG A 854 -43.83 -14.41 -8.71
CA ARG A 854 -43.52 -14.56 -10.13
C ARG A 854 -43.12 -16.01 -10.36
N ILE A 855 -44.09 -16.90 -10.38
CA ILE A 855 -43.88 -18.35 -10.45
C ILE A 855 -44.27 -18.85 -11.83
N THR A 856 -43.40 -19.67 -12.42
CA THR A 856 -43.67 -20.47 -13.62
C THR A 856 -43.16 -21.88 -13.40
N GLY A 857 -43.67 -22.84 -14.18
CA GLY A 857 -43.18 -24.21 -14.16
C GLY A 857 -44.26 -25.22 -14.48
N SER A 858 -43.98 -26.49 -14.19
CA SER A 858 -44.95 -27.57 -14.36
C SER A 858 -44.69 -28.72 -13.40
N SER A 859 -45.77 -29.33 -12.89
CA SER A 859 -45.70 -30.53 -12.06
C SER A 859 -46.72 -31.57 -12.53
N ASN A 860 -46.29 -32.81 -12.77
CA ASN A 860 -47.15 -33.90 -13.22
C ASN A 860 -48.06 -33.55 -14.42
N SER A 861 -47.53 -32.80 -15.40
CA SER A 861 -48.24 -32.25 -16.58
C SER A 861 -49.27 -31.12 -16.33
N ASN A 862 -49.40 -30.65 -15.09
CA ASN A 862 -50.13 -29.43 -14.75
C ASN A 862 -49.19 -28.22 -14.83
N GLU A 863 -49.61 -27.15 -15.48
CA GLU A 863 -48.92 -25.85 -15.48
C GLU A 863 -49.01 -25.23 -14.08
N LEU A 864 -47.88 -24.77 -13.55
CA LEU A 864 -47.83 -24.00 -12.31
C LEU A 864 -47.95 -22.50 -12.68
N GLY A 865 -48.90 -21.82 -12.03
CA GLY A 865 -49.08 -20.38 -12.17
C GLY A 865 -48.37 -19.58 -11.09
N ASN A 866 -48.57 -18.27 -11.13
CA ASN A 866 -48.15 -17.29 -10.10
C ASN A 866 -48.84 -17.44 -8.72
N PHE A 867 -49.68 -18.46 -8.54
CA PHE A 867 -50.27 -18.86 -7.27
C PHE A 867 -50.42 -20.39 -7.26
N VAL A 868 -49.72 -21.05 -6.35
CA VAL A 868 -49.67 -22.51 -6.24
C VAL A 868 -50.09 -22.99 -4.86
N SER A 869 -50.50 -24.25 -4.75
CA SER A 869 -50.77 -24.91 -3.47
C SER A 869 -50.01 -26.22 -3.31
N LEU A 870 -49.48 -26.43 -2.11
CA LEU A 870 -48.66 -27.58 -1.73
C LEU A 870 -49.20 -28.19 -0.43
N ASP A 871 -49.15 -29.52 -0.33
CA ASP A 871 -49.50 -30.25 0.89
C ASP A 871 -48.26 -30.27 1.82
N LEU A 872 -48.39 -29.67 3.01
CA LEU A 872 -47.30 -29.56 3.98
C LEU A 872 -46.89 -30.90 4.58
N ALA A 873 -47.79 -31.89 4.62
CA ALA A 873 -47.50 -33.21 5.16
C ALA A 873 -46.69 -34.07 4.18
N THR A 874 -46.93 -33.93 2.87
CA THR A 874 -46.18 -34.68 1.85
C THR A 874 -45.02 -33.89 1.23
N GLY A 875 -45.06 -32.57 1.30
CA GLY A 875 -44.13 -31.70 0.58
C GLY A 875 -44.32 -31.75 -0.95
N GLU A 876 -45.51 -32.11 -1.43
CA GLU A 876 -45.84 -32.20 -2.85
C GLU A 876 -46.89 -31.18 -3.27
N TYR A 877 -46.88 -30.76 -4.54
CA TYR A 877 -47.98 -29.99 -5.12
C TYR A 877 -49.31 -30.72 -4.96
N THR A 878 -50.36 -30.00 -4.56
CA THR A 878 -51.70 -30.57 -4.46
C THR A 878 -52.19 -31.08 -5.82
N GLN A 879 -52.97 -32.16 -5.82
CA GLN A 879 -53.49 -32.80 -7.04
C GLN A 879 -54.21 -31.80 -7.98
N TYR A 880 -54.94 -30.85 -7.40
CA TYR A 880 -55.59 -29.77 -8.12
C TYR A 880 -54.87 -28.48 -7.79
N GLN A 881 -54.28 -27.86 -8.82
CA GLN A 881 -53.68 -26.53 -8.70
C GLN A 881 -54.74 -25.44 -8.97
N PRO A 882 -54.68 -24.30 -8.27
CA PRO A 882 -55.49 -23.13 -8.59
C PRO A 882 -55.30 -22.71 -10.05
N ALA A 883 -56.37 -22.23 -10.70
CA ALA A 883 -56.23 -21.68 -12.05
C ALA A 883 -55.28 -20.46 -12.02
N PRO A 884 -54.34 -20.32 -12.97
CA PRO A 884 -53.35 -19.26 -12.94
C PRO A 884 -53.98 -17.86 -13.03
N LEU A 885 -53.36 -16.90 -12.36
CA LEU A 885 -53.73 -15.50 -12.45
C LEU A 885 -53.05 -14.88 -13.68
N THR A 886 -53.82 -14.21 -14.53
CA THR A 886 -53.35 -13.67 -15.81
C THR A 886 -53.69 -12.20 -15.94
N CYS A 887 -52.95 -11.50 -16.79
CA CYS A 887 -53.03 -10.07 -17.03
C CYS A 887 -52.58 -9.76 -18.45
N SER A 888 -52.89 -8.56 -18.94
CA SER A 888 -52.48 -8.11 -20.26
C SER A 888 -50.99 -7.76 -20.33
N SER A 889 -50.37 -7.44 -19.19
CA SER A 889 -48.93 -7.25 -19.07
C SER A 889 -48.17 -8.59 -19.15
N GLN A 890 -46.91 -8.58 -19.58
CA GLN A 890 -46.09 -9.80 -19.68
C GLN A 890 -45.69 -10.39 -18.31
N VAL A 891 -45.91 -9.67 -17.19
CA VAL A 891 -45.47 -10.10 -15.86
C VAL A 891 -46.62 -9.93 -14.87
N CYS A 892 -47.36 -11.00 -14.63
CA CYS A 892 -48.41 -11.05 -13.60
C CYS A 892 -47.83 -11.62 -12.32
N GLN A 893 -47.99 -10.93 -11.20
CA GLN A 893 -47.41 -11.34 -9.91
C GLN A 893 -48.44 -11.26 -8.78
N VAL A 894 -48.30 -12.17 -7.82
CA VAL A 894 -48.96 -12.09 -6.51
C VAL A 894 -47.97 -11.44 -5.54
N ASN A 895 -48.43 -10.39 -4.86
CA ASN A 895 -47.60 -9.64 -3.91
C ASN A 895 -47.88 -10.07 -2.47
N ASP A 896 -49.12 -10.45 -2.13
CA ASP A 896 -49.51 -10.76 -0.76
C ASP A 896 -50.69 -11.74 -0.70
N ILE A 897 -50.76 -12.52 0.37
CA ILE A 897 -51.80 -13.53 0.63
C ILE A 897 -52.19 -13.49 2.11
N VAL A 898 -53.46 -13.24 2.41
CA VAL A 898 -53.98 -13.25 3.78
C VAL A 898 -55.06 -14.32 3.96
N VAL A 899 -54.99 -15.06 5.06
CA VAL A 899 -55.95 -16.13 5.41
C VAL A 899 -57.09 -15.57 6.25
N TYR A 900 -58.33 -15.79 5.80
CA TYR A 900 -59.54 -15.60 6.61
C TYR A 900 -60.05 -16.95 7.10
N SER A 901 -59.47 -17.41 8.21
CA SER A 901 -59.68 -18.75 8.78
C SER A 901 -61.14 -19.05 9.11
N GLU A 902 -61.90 -18.07 9.64
CA GLU A 902 -63.31 -18.23 10.01
C GLU A 902 -64.22 -18.65 8.83
N ARG A 903 -63.82 -18.34 7.59
CA ARG A 903 -64.59 -18.68 6.38
C ARG A 903 -63.87 -19.65 5.44
N SER A 904 -62.70 -20.18 5.83
CA SER A 904 -61.87 -21.03 4.94
C SER A 904 -61.59 -20.36 3.58
N LEU A 905 -61.26 -19.07 3.61
CA LEU A 905 -61.09 -18.21 2.45
C LEU A 905 -59.71 -17.55 2.51
N LEU A 906 -58.98 -17.47 1.40
CA LEU A 906 -57.82 -16.59 1.27
C LEU A 906 -58.19 -15.36 0.45
N PHE A 907 -57.55 -14.25 0.76
CA PHE A 907 -57.46 -13.10 -0.15
C PHE A 907 -56.06 -13.05 -0.74
N VAL A 908 -55.99 -12.93 -2.05
CA VAL A 908 -54.77 -12.92 -2.85
C VAL A 908 -54.72 -11.57 -3.55
N ALA A 909 -53.63 -10.82 -3.36
CA ALA A 909 -53.43 -9.50 -3.95
C ALA A 909 -52.23 -9.46 -4.88
N GLY A 910 -52.29 -8.63 -5.91
CA GLY A 910 -51.18 -8.47 -6.84
C GLY A 910 -51.49 -7.61 -8.06
N SER A 911 -50.70 -7.84 -9.11
CA SER A 911 -50.87 -7.24 -10.43
C SER A 911 -51.39 -8.31 -11.40
N PHE A 912 -52.70 -8.57 -11.33
CA PHE A 912 -53.40 -9.52 -12.21
C PHE A 912 -54.82 -9.04 -12.52
N GLU A 913 -55.41 -9.54 -13.61
CA GLU A 913 -56.74 -9.13 -14.11
C GLU A 913 -57.78 -10.26 -14.09
N LYS A 914 -57.33 -11.51 -14.18
CA LYS A 914 -58.21 -12.69 -14.28
C LYS A 914 -57.63 -13.88 -13.53
N ALA A 915 -58.51 -14.74 -13.02
CA ALA A 915 -58.18 -16.05 -12.48
C ALA A 915 -58.77 -17.13 -13.39
N GLY A 916 -57.95 -17.70 -14.28
CA GLY A 916 -58.45 -18.48 -15.41
C GLY A 916 -59.42 -17.67 -16.29
N GLN A 917 -60.71 -18.05 -16.29
CA GLN A 917 -61.76 -17.32 -17.04
C GLN A 917 -62.55 -16.32 -16.18
N LEU A 918 -62.32 -16.29 -14.86
CA LEU A 918 -62.98 -15.36 -13.94
C LEU A 918 -62.33 -14.00 -14.02
N SER A 919 -63.11 -12.93 -14.19
CA SER A 919 -62.61 -11.55 -14.03
C SER A 919 -62.31 -11.29 -12.56
N CYS A 920 -61.05 -11.03 -12.25
CA CYS A 920 -60.55 -10.87 -10.88
C CYS A 920 -59.33 -9.95 -10.92
N SER A 921 -59.56 -8.65 -10.82
CA SER A 921 -58.49 -7.65 -10.93
C SER A 921 -58.00 -7.25 -9.54
N GLY A 922 -56.68 -7.23 -9.36
CA GLY A 922 -55.96 -6.70 -8.19
C GLY A 922 -56.10 -7.53 -6.92
N ILE A 923 -57.33 -7.92 -6.56
CA ILE A 923 -57.65 -8.77 -5.41
C ILE A 923 -58.61 -9.88 -5.84
N CYS A 924 -58.25 -11.12 -5.53
CA CYS A 924 -59.10 -12.28 -5.68
C CYS A 924 -59.27 -13.00 -4.36
N SER A 925 -60.40 -13.66 -4.16
CA SER A 925 -60.59 -14.55 -3.01
C SER A 925 -60.60 -16.01 -3.47
N TYR A 926 -60.03 -16.89 -2.66
CA TYR A 926 -59.91 -18.31 -2.97
C TYR A 926 -60.48 -19.15 -1.83
N GLU A 927 -61.54 -19.90 -2.11
CA GLU A 927 -62.12 -20.82 -1.13
C GLU A 927 -61.33 -22.13 -1.12
N THR A 928 -60.75 -22.51 0.03
CA THR A 928 -59.86 -23.67 0.13
C THR A 928 -60.59 -25.00 0.05
N GLY A 929 -61.83 -25.07 0.55
CA GLY A 929 -62.65 -26.29 0.51
C GLY A 929 -63.05 -26.70 -0.92
N PRO A 930 -63.84 -25.87 -1.64
CA PRO A 930 -64.21 -26.13 -3.02
C PRO A 930 -63.14 -25.78 -4.05
N GLN A 931 -61.97 -25.26 -3.62
CA GLN A 931 -60.80 -24.97 -4.45
C GLN A 931 -61.12 -24.07 -5.66
N ARG A 932 -61.84 -22.97 -5.43
CA ARG A 932 -62.31 -22.08 -6.49
C ARG A 932 -62.05 -20.61 -6.19
N TRP A 933 -61.72 -19.89 -7.25
CA TRP A 933 -61.63 -18.43 -7.25
C TRP A 933 -63.01 -17.78 -7.16
N GLN A 934 -63.06 -16.63 -6.47
CA GLN A 934 -64.18 -15.71 -6.43
C GLN A 934 -63.70 -14.27 -6.55
N GLY A 935 -64.38 -13.50 -7.40
CA GLY A 935 -64.13 -12.08 -7.54
C GLY A 935 -64.61 -11.33 -6.33
N VAL A 936 -63.82 -10.36 -5.88
CA VAL A 936 -64.24 -9.36 -4.90
C VAL A 936 -65.22 -8.42 -5.58
N ALA A 937 -66.35 -8.12 -4.93
CA ALA A 937 -67.36 -7.25 -5.53
C ALA A 937 -66.85 -5.81 -5.67
N GLY A 938 -66.99 -5.27 -6.88
CA GLY A 938 -66.41 -3.98 -7.28
C GLY A 938 -65.12 -4.13 -8.10
N GLY A 939 -64.29 -5.14 -7.79
CA GLY A 939 -62.96 -5.33 -8.39
C GLY A 939 -61.97 -4.21 -8.04
N VAL A 940 -60.66 -4.51 -8.09
CA VAL A 940 -59.61 -3.50 -7.89
C VAL A 940 -58.74 -3.44 -9.13
N GLU A 941 -58.95 -2.44 -9.98
CA GLU A 941 -58.11 -2.24 -11.17
C GLU A 941 -56.82 -1.54 -10.79
N GLY A 942 -55.70 -2.25 -10.83
CA GLY A 942 -54.39 -1.73 -10.45
C GLY A 942 -53.51 -2.79 -9.79
N ASN A 943 -52.44 -2.33 -9.16
CA ASN A 943 -51.48 -3.17 -8.45
C ASN A 943 -51.71 -3.05 -6.95
N VAL A 944 -52.17 -4.12 -6.32
CA VAL A 944 -52.35 -4.19 -4.86
C VAL A 944 -51.13 -4.87 -4.25
N THR A 945 -50.46 -4.18 -3.33
CA THR A 945 -49.14 -4.55 -2.82
C THR A 945 -49.18 -5.27 -1.48
N SER A 946 -50.09 -4.87 -0.59
CA SER A 946 -50.19 -5.41 0.76
C SER A 946 -51.65 -5.48 1.22
N LEU A 947 -51.94 -6.46 2.06
CA LEU A 947 -53.24 -6.77 2.65
C LEU A 947 -53.12 -6.82 4.18
N LEU A 948 -54.13 -6.31 4.88
CA LEU A 948 -54.28 -6.52 6.31
C LEU A 948 -55.75 -6.82 6.64
N LEU A 949 -56.01 -8.02 7.15
CA LEU A 949 -57.34 -8.41 7.61
C LEU A 949 -57.51 -8.08 9.09
N ASN A 950 -58.46 -7.21 9.42
CA ASN A 950 -58.83 -6.91 10.80
C ASN A 950 -60.36 -7.00 10.97
N GLY A 951 -60.80 -8.06 11.65
CA GLY A 951 -62.22 -8.38 11.80
C GLY A 951 -62.90 -8.62 10.45
N GLU A 952 -63.94 -7.84 10.15
CA GLU A 952 -64.69 -7.93 8.89
C GLU A 952 -64.31 -6.86 7.86
N ARG A 953 -63.09 -6.30 7.97
CA ARG A 953 -62.50 -5.40 6.99
C ARG A 953 -61.16 -5.94 6.53
N LEU A 954 -61.00 -6.05 5.21
CA LEU A 954 -59.72 -6.32 4.56
C LEU A 954 -59.16 -5.01 4.03
N TYR A 955 -58.21 -4.44 4.74
CA TYR A 955 -57.47 -3.26 4.32
C TYR A 955 -56.47 -3.65 3.25
N PHE A 956 -56.23 -2.77 2.29
CA PHE A 956 -55.27 -3.00 1.23
C PHE A 956 -54.66 -1.71 0.73
N SER A 957 -53.40 -1.81 0.30
CA SER A 957 -52.63 -0.70 -0.25
C SER A 957 -52.12 -1.00 -1.66
N GLY A 958 -51.70 0.04 -2.37
CA GLY A 958 -51.10 -0.11 -3.69
C GLY A 958 -51.23 1.14 -4.53
N GLU A 959 -51.39 0.95 -5.84
CA GLU A 959 -51.83 1.99 -6.77
C GLU A 959 -52.97 1.41 -7.61
N PHE A 960 -54.19 1.88 -7.37
CA PHE A 960 -55.40 1.32 -7.98
C PHE A 960 -56.43 2.39 -8.31
N GLN A 961 -57.37 2.07 -9.20
CA GLN A 961 -58.49 2.93 -9.55
C GLN A 961 -59.67 2.67 -8.62
N LEU A 962 -60.15 3.73 -7.95
CA LEU A 962 -61.32 3.72 -7.09
C LEU A 962 -62.13 5.00 -7.31
N ASP A 963 -63.42 4.86 -7.63
CA ASP A 963 -64.34 5.98 -7.92
C ASP A 963 -63.84 6.95 -9.02
N GLY A 964 -63.10 6.42 -10.01
CA GLY A 964 -62.54 7.19 -11.13
C GLY A 964 -61.33 8.06 -10.77
N LYS A 965 -60.72 7.80 -9.61
CA LYS A 965 -59.46 8.41 -9.15
C LYS A 965 -58.45 7.33 -8.80
N THR A 966 -57.17 7.66 -8.85
CA THR A 966 -56.10 6.81 -8.31
C THR A 966 -56.15 6.86 -6.78
N GLY A 967 -56.45 5.72 -6.15
CA GLY A 967 -56.39 5.51 -4.71
C GLY A 967 -55.18 4.66 -4.31
N TYR A 968 -54.78 4.81 -3.06
CA TYR A 968 -53.55 4.22 -2.52
C TYR A 968 -53.78 3.36 -1.28
N LEU A 969 -54.82 3.66 -0.50
CA LEU A 969 -55.24 2.89 0.68
C LEU A 969 -56.77 2.83 0.74
N ALA A 970 -57.32 1.62 0.88
CA ALA A 970 -58.75 1.38 0.95
C ALA A 970 -59.03 0.11 1.75
N TYR A 971 -60.31 -0.22 1.92
CA TYR A 971 -60.69 -1.49 2.53
C TYR A 971 -61.88 -2.13 1.84
N TYR A 972 -61.92 -3.46 1.88
CA TYR A 972 -63.06 -4.26 1.49
C TYR A 972 -63.88 -4.60 2.73
N ASP A 973 -65.15 -4.20 2.73
CA ASP A 973 -66.10 -4.54 3.79
C ASP A 973 -66.69 -5.93 3.53
N LEU A 974 -66.31 -6.91 4.35
CA LEU A 974 -66.74 -8.30 4.19
C LEU A 974 -68.22 -8.53 4.56
N ARG A 975 -68.86 -7.60 5.27
CA ARG A 975 -70.30 -7.66 5.58
C ARG A 975 -71.12 -7.16 4.40
N ASN A 976 -70.71 -6.03 3.84
CA ASN A 976 -71.43 -5.36 2.76
C ASN A 976 -71.02 -5.86 1.36
N ASN A 977 -69.92 -6.61 1.29
CA ASN A 977 -69.38 -7.16 0.05
C ASN A 977 -69.12 -6.04 -0.97
N SER A 978 -68.41 -5.01 -0.52
CA SER A 978 -68.11 -3.80 -1.29
C SER A 978 -66.76 -3.21 -0.89
N ILE A 979 -66.01 -2.73 -1.87
CA ILE A 979 -64.83 -1.90 -1.64
C ILE A 979 -65.29 -0.51 -1.18
N GLN A 980 -64.63 0.04 -0.18
CA GLN A 980 -64.91 1.35 0.40
C GLN A 980 -63.62 2.18 0.40
N SER A 981 -63.75 3.46 0.06
CA SER A 981 -62.78 4.49 0.44
C SER A 981 -63.02 4.90 1.89
N PHE A 982 -62.02 5.55 2.49
CA PHE A 982 -62.20 6.16 3.81
C PHE A 982 -63.03 7.45 3.68
N ASP A 983 -63.82 7.75 4.72
CA ASP A 983 -64.65 8.96 4.77
C ASP A 983 -63.80 10.24 4.62
N GLU A 984 -62.56 10.19 5.10
CA GLU A 984 -61.53 11.21 4.88
C GLU A 984 -60.86 10.98 3.51
N SER A 985 -61.23 11.78 2.51
CA SER A 985 -60.73 11.59 1.13
C SER A 985 -59.21 11.62 1.01
N GLU A 986 -58.53 12.36 1.89
CA GLU A 986 -57.06 12.44 1.89
C GLU A 986 -56.41 11.12 2.33
N LEU A 987 -57.04 10.31 3.20
CA LEU A 987 -56.51 9.01 3.62
C LEU A 987 -56.44 8.02 2.46
N THR A 988 -57.42 8.04 1.55
CA THR A 988 -57.43 7.17 0.36
C THR A 988 -56.64 7.75 -0.82
N TYR A 989 -56.70 9.07 -1.04
CA TYR A 989 -56.24 9.69 -2.29
C TYR A 989 -55.06 10.68 -2.13
N GLY A 990 -54.70 11.05 -0.90
CA GLY A 990 -53.77 12.16 -0.59
C GLY A 990 -52.28 11.79 -0.54
N LEU A 991 -51.91 10.55 -0.89
CA LEU A 991 -50.52 10.09 -0.90
C LEU A 991 -49.81 10.44 -2.23
N PRO A 992 -48.48 10.64 -2.22
CA PRO A 992 -47.72 11.11 -3.39
C PRO A 992 -47.49 10.02 -4.45
N GLY A 993 -47.72 8.75 -4.12
CA GLY A 993 -47.62 7.66 -5.07
C GLY A 993 -47.94 6.29 -4.49
N LYS A 994 -47.54 5.26 -5.25
CA LYS A 994 -47.80 3.85 -4.94
C LYS A 994 -47.32 3.49 -3.54
N VAL A 995 -48.22 2.91 -2.73
CA VAL A 995 -47.89 2.39 -1.40
C VAL A 995 -47.41 0.95 -1.53
N ASN A 996 -46.23 0.63 -0.99
CA ASN A 996 -45.67 -0.72 -0.99
C ASN A 996 -46.14 -1.54 0.22
N GLY A 997 -46.34 -0.91 1.37
CA GLY A 997 -46.92 -1.54 2.54
C GLY A 997 -47.38 -0.52 3.57
N PHE A 998 -48.03 -1.01 4.62
CA PHE A 998 -48.58 -0.19 5.68
C PHE A 998 -48.68 -0.96 7.01
N LEU A 999 -48.62 -0.22 8.12
CA LEU A 999 -48.87 -0.73 9.46
C LEU A 999 -49.66 0.28 10.29
N SER A 1000 -50.35 -0.18 11.33
CA SER A 1000 -51.14 0.69 12.21
C SER A 1000 -50.65 0.55 13.66
N PRO A 1001 -49.94 1.57 14.21
CA PRO A 1001 -49.43 1.50 15.58
C PRO A 1001 -50.53 1.39 16.64
N SER A 1002 -51.69 2.03 16.40
CA SER A 1002 -52.84 1.95 17.32
C SER A 1002 -53.74 0.73 17.07
N GLY A 1003 -53.51 -0.02 15.99
CA GLY A 1003 -54.42 -1.04 15.47
C GLY A 1003 -55.68 -0.50 14.78
N ASP A 1004 -55.88 0.82 14.77
CA ASP A 1004 -56.98 1.51 14.09
C ASP A 1004 -56.45 2.42 12.97
N ILE A 1005 -56.51 1.91 11.74
CA ILE A 1005 -56.02 2.55 10.51
C ILE A 1005 -56.68 3.90 10.24
N GLU A 1006 -57.94 4.10 10.63
CA GLU A 1006 -58.63 5.37 10.44
C GLU A 1006 -58.01 6.46 11.33
N SER A 1007 -57.49 6.06 12.49
CA SER A 1007 -56.87 6.96 13.46
C SER A 1007 -55.38 7.20 13.22
N SER A 1008 -54.64 6.14 12.91
CA SER A 1008 -53.19 6.15 12.77
C SER A 1008 -52.73 5.01 11.88
N VAL A 1009 -52.09 5.36 10.76
CA VAL A 1009 -51.46 4.41 9.85
C VAL A 1009 -50.15 5.00 9.35
N ILE A 1010 -49.12 4.16 9.28
CA ILE A 1010 -47.84 4.47 8.68
C ILE A 1010 -47.79 3.69 7.37
N VAL A 1011 -47.41 4.38 6.31
CA VAL A 1011 -47.26 3.82 4.96
C VAL A 1011 -45.87 4.10 4.45
N TRP A 1012 -45.34 3.18 3.65
CA TRP A 1012 -44.13 3.42 2.87
C TRP A 1012 -44.38 3.11 1.40
N GLY A 1013 -43.72 3.83 0.51
CA GLY A 1013 -44.02 3.74 -0.90
C GLY A 1013 -43.03 4.48 -1.78
N GLN A 1014 -43.42 4.64 -3.04
CA GLN A 1014 -42.64 5.24 -4.11
C GLN A 1014 -43.50 6.31 -4.81
N GLU A 1015 -42.94 7.48 -5.07
CA GLU A 1015 -43.69 8.59 -5.69
C GLU A 1015 -44.09 8.28 -7.14
N SER A 1016 -45.32 8.65 -7.56
CA SER A 1016 -45.76 8.38 -8.94
C SER A 1016 -45.10 9.31 -9.98
N ARG A 1017 -44.45 10.41 -9.55
CA ARG A 1017 -43.80 11.38 -10.46
C ARG A 1017 -42.33 11.07 -10.72
N ASP A 1018 -41.70 10.39 -9.78
CA ASP A 1018 -40.30 10.01 -9.83
C ASP A 1018 -40.16 8.66 -9.13
N ASN A 1019 -40.02 7.60 -9.93
CA ASN A 1019 -39.90 6.23 -9.41
C ASN A 1019 -38.59 6.01 -8.65
N ASN A 1020 -37.67 6.97 -8.57
CA ASN A 1020 -36.48 6.83 -7.74
C ASN A 1020 -36.67 7.42 -6.33
N LYS A 1021 -37.82 8.06 -6.05
CA LYS A 1021 -38.12 8.66 -4.75
C LYS A 1021 -39.00 7.79 -3.90
N PHE A 1022 -38.50 7.40 -2.73
CA PHE A 1022 -39.26 6.67 -1.72
C PHE A 1022 -39.71 7.59 -0.60
N PHE A 1023 -40.80 7.21 0.07
CA PHE A 1023 -41.35 8.00 1.17
C PHE A 1023 -41.84 7.10 2.31
N ILE A 1024 -41.80 7.64 3.52
CA ILE A 1024 -42.55 7.17 4.68
C ILE A 1024 -43.51 8.28 5.09
N SER A 1025 -44.78 7.93 5.29
CA SER A 1025 -45.81 8.88 5.67
C SER A 1025 -46.68 8.33 6.79
N VAL A 1026 -47.11 9.22 7.67
CA VAL A 1026 -47.96 8.90 8.81
C VAL A 1026 -49.25 9.71 8.76
N TRP A 1027 -50.38 9.02 8.93
CA TRP A 1027 -51.68 9.63 9.09
C TRP A 1027 -51.97 9.84 10.58
N ASN A 1028 -52.40 11.05 10.97
CA ASN A 1028 -52.68 11.41 12.36
C ASN A 1028 -54.11 11.92 12.57
N ASN A 1029 -55.11 11.09 12.25
CA ASN A 1029 -56.55 11.38 12.22
C ASN A 1029 -57.02 12.41 11.17
N ASN A 1030 -56.20 13.40 10.79
CA ASN A 1030 -56.67 14.52 9.95
C ASN A 1030 -55.81 14.84 8.72
N GLN A 1031 -54.51 14.53 8.72
CA GLN A 1031 -53.62 14.86 7.61
C GLN A 1031 -52.44 13.87 7.53
N TRP A 1032 -51.87 13.75 6.33
CA TRP A 1032 -50.59 13.08 6.13
C TRP A 1032 -49.45 13.98 6.58
N GLY A 1033 -48.55 13.44 7.39
CA GLY A 1033 -47.22 13.98 7.65
C GLY A 1033 -46.15 13.04 7.08
N SER A 1034 -44.97 13.57 6.77
CA SER A 1034 -43.80 12.75 6.41
C SER A 1034 -42.96 12.43 7.64
N ILE A 1035 -42.26 11.29 7.60
CA ILE A 1035 -41.19 10.97 8.54
C ILE A 1035 -39.88 11.24 7.78
N ASP A 1036 -39.37 12.46 7.91
CA ASP A 1036 -38.18 12.95 7.20
C ASP A 1036 -36.87 12.37 7.80
N GLY A 1037 -35.74 12.58 7.11
CA GLY A 1037 -34.39 12.22 7.58
C GLY A 1037 -33.71 11.10 6.79
N LEU A 1038 -34.44 10.46 5.88
CA LEU A 1038 -33.87 9.57 4.86
C LEU A 1038 -33.68 10.33 3.55
N ALA A 1039 -32.59 10.07 2.84
CA ALA A 1039 -32.33 10.66 1.52
C ALA A 1039 -33.32 10.13 0.46
N GLU A 1040 -33.58 10.94 -0.56
CA GLU A 1040 -34.64 10.67 -1.55
C GLU A 1040 -34.41 9.37 -2.34
N ASP A 1041 -33.17 8.95 -2.51
CA ASP A 1041 -32.71 7.76 -3.22
C ASP A 1041 -32.68 6.48 -2.37
N SER A 1042 -33.00 6.57 -1.07
CA SER A 1042 -33.19 5.39 -0.22
C SER A 1042 -34.25 4.46 -0.81
N GLN A 1043 -33.98 3.16 -0.89
CA GLN A 1043 -34.93 2.13 -1.29
C GLN A 1043 -35.48 1.40 -0.07
N ILE A 1044 -36.76 1.60 0.20
CA ILE A 1044 -37.44 1.04 1.39
C ILE A 1044 -38.29 -0.16 0.96
N PHE A 1045 -37.91 -1.35 1.43
CA PHE A 1045 -38.66 -2.58 1.15
C PHE A 1045 -39.73 -2.84 2.19
N GLU A 1046 -39.38 -2.74 3.48
CA GLU A 1046 -40.31 -2.95 4.59
C GLU A 1046 -40.06 -1.94 5.71
N VAL A 1047 -41.14 -1.55 6.38
CA VAL A 1047 -41.10 -0.81 7.65
C VAL A 1047 -41.89 -1.63 8.67
N LEU A 1048 -41.35 -1.82 9.86
CA LEU A 1048 -42.02 -2.51 10.97
C LEU A 1048 -41.84 -1.75 12.30
N LEU A 1049 -42.69 -2.08 13.28
CA LEU A 1049 -42.53 -1.63 14.66
C LEU A 1049 -41.67 -2.64 15.41
N LEU A 1050 -40.56 -2.17 15.96
CA LEU A 1050 -39.66 -3.00 16.76
C LEU A 1050 -39.77 -2.59 18.23
N PRO A 1051 -40.25 -3.48 19.13
CA PRO A 1051 -40.23 -3.22 20.55
C PRO A 1051 -38.79 -3.08 21.05
N VAL A 1052 -38.57 -2.13 21.95
CA VAL A 1052 -37.25 -1.86 22.54
C VAL A 1052 -37.30 -1.95 24.06
N SER A 1053 -36.17 -2.36 24.63
CA SER A 1053 -36.05 -2.55 26.08
C SER A 1053 -35.86 -1.23 26.86
N GLU A 1054 -35.39 -0.20 26.17
CA GLU A 1054 -35.14 1.14 26.71
C GLU A 1054 -36.18 2.13 26.20
N SER A 1055 -36.53 3.13 27.02
CA SER A 1055 -37.50 4.15 26.60
C SER A 1055 -36.87 5.15 25.63
N VAL A 1056 -37.50 5.33 24.47
CA VAL A 1056 -37.10 6.27 23.42
C VAL A 1056 -37.95 7.55 23.44
N SER A 1057 -37.60 8.51 22.58
CA SER A 1057 -38.38 9.71 22.34
C SER A 1057 -39.79 9.33 21.85
N SER A 1058 -40.84 9.73 22.57
CA SER A 1058 -42.20 9.43 22.12
C SER A 1058 -42.62 10.40 21.01
N ALA A 1059 -42.90 9.91 19.81
CA ALA A 1059 -43.64 10.65 18.80
C ALA A 1059 -45.15 10.48 19.01
N ALA A 1060 -45.99 11.35 18.42
CA ALA A 1060 -47.45 11.27 18.59
C ALA A 1060 -48.07 9.95 18.06
N TYR A 1061 -47.33 9.23 17.22
CA TYR A 1061 -47.74 8.02 16.50
C TYR A 1061 -46.87 6.79 16.84
N LEU A 1062 -45.94 6.91 17.81
CA LEU A 1062 -45.01 5.85 18.21
C LEU A 1062 -44.94 5.77 19.73
N ALA A 1063 -45.08 4.56 20.30
CA ALA A 1063 -44.97 4.37 21.74
C ALA A 1063 -43.52 4.60 22.22
N SER A 1064 -43.34 4.95 23.50
CA SER A 1064 -42.00 5.18 24.06
C SER A 1064 -41.16 3.92 24.20
N ASP A 1065 -41.73 2.73 24.00
CA ASP A 1065 -41.04 1.42 24.04
C ASP A 1065 -41.01 0.74 22.67
N GLU A 1066 -41.16 1.51 21.59
CA GLU A 1066 -41.13 1.05 20.21
C GLU A 1066 -40.30 2.00 19.32
N VAL A 1067 -39.62 1.44 18.33
CA VAL A 1067 -38.99 2.18 17.23
C VAL A 1067 -39.57 1.76 15.89
N LEU A 1068 -39.53 2.64 14.89
CA LEU A 1068 -39.81 2.25 13.50
C LEU A 1068 -38.53 1.76 12.86
N LEU A 1069 -38.50 0.51 12.43
CA LEU A 1069 -37.36 -0.05 11.70
C LEU A 1069 -37.68 -0.06 10.21
N ALA A 1070 -36.86 0.61 9.41
CA ALA A 1070 -36.89 0.53 7.95
C ALA A 1070 -35.75 -0.36 7.46
N VAL A 1071 -36.05 -1.27 6.53
CA VAL A 1071 -35.07 -2.15 5.91
C VAL A 1071 -35.03 -1.98 4.41
N GLY A 1072 -33.83 -2.08 3.83
CA GLY A 1072 -33.60 -1.97 2.40
C GLY A 1072 -32.21 -1.49 2.04
N ASN A 1073 -32.12 -0.57 1.08
CA ASN A 1073 -30.94 0.26 0.89
C ASN A 1073 -31.28 1.65 1.45
N ILE A 1074 -30.85 1.95 2.67
CA ILE A 1074 -31.28 3.13 3.41
C ILE A 1074 -30.13 4.12 3.51
N ILE A 1075 -30.36 5.36 3.10
CA ILE A 1075 -29.38 6.46 3.18
C ILE A 1075 -29.93 7.49 4.16
N ILE A 1076 -29.19 7.78 5.23
CA ILE A 1076 -29.60 8.77 6.24
C ILE A 1076 -29.05 10.14 5.82
N SER A 1077 -29.90 11.16 5.72
CA SER A 1077 -29.52 12.45 5.12
C SER A 1077 -28.44 13.23 5.86
N GLU A 1078 -28.15 12.89 7.12
CA GLU A 1078 -27.14 13.56 7.96
C GLU A 1078 -25.81 12.77 8.06
N SER A 1079 -25.68 11.59 7.43
CA SER A 1079 -24.57 10.65 7.65
C SER A 1079 -23.56 10.54 6.49
N ASP A 1080 -23.15 11.65 5.87
CA ASP A 1080 -22.15 11.67 4.78
C ASP A 1080 -22.42 10.63 3.65
N ASP A 1081 -23.71 10.41 3.32
CA ASP A 1081 -24.19 9.45 2.30
C ASP A 1081 -23.90 7.95 2.59
N GLU A 1082 -23.68 7.56 3.85
CA GLU A 1082 -23.55 6.14 4.23
C GLU A 1082 -24.84 5.34 3.99
N GLU A 1083 -24.73 4.29 3.17
CA GLU A 1083 -25.80 3.31 2.95
C GLU A 1083 -25.83 2.29 4.11
N VAL A 1084 -27.00 2.00 4.68
CA VAL A 1084 -27.20 0.92 5.65
C VAL A 1084 -28.32 -0.02 5.19
N SER A 1085 -28.24 -1.29 5.59
CA SER A 1085 -29.26 -2.27 5.22
C SER A 1085 -30.51 -2.20 6.11
N ALA A 1086 -30.37 -1.60 7.30
CA ALA A 1086 -31.49 -1.24 8.17
C ALA A 1086 -31.18 0.00 9.02
N ALA A 1087 -32.18 0.86 9.22
CA ALA A 1087 -32.12 2.02 10.10
C ALA A 1087 -33.38 2.10 10.96
N TYR A 1088 -33.27 2.56 12.21
CA TYR A 1088 -34.43 2.77 13.09
C TYR A 1088 -34.68 4.26 13.34
N PHE A 1089 -35.96 4.63 13.45
CA PHE A 1089 -36.42 5.94 13.89
C PHE A 1089 -36.91 5.86 15.32
N ASP A 1090 -36.26 6.60 16.21
CA ASP A 1090 -36.47 6.58 17.66
C ASP A 1090 -37.55 7.55 18.14
N GLY A 1091 -38.28 8.18 17.21
CA GLY A 1091 -39.26 9.23 17.49
C GLY A 1091 -38.74 10.65 17.25
N ASP A 1092 -37.43 10.83 17.10
CA ASP A 1092 -36.78 12.12 16.80
C ASP A 1092 -35.95 12.05 15.51
N SER A 1093 -35.09 11.03 15.37
CA SER A 1093 -34.15 10.91 14.24
C SER A 1093 -33.97 9.47 13.75
N TRP A 1094 -33.51 9.31 12.50
CA TRP A 1094 -33.08 8.03 11.96
C TRP A 1094 -31.65 7.73 12.38
N GLN A 1095 -31.41 6.49 12.80
CA GLN A 1095 -30.12 5.98 13.24
C GLN A 1095 -29.80 4.67 12.52
N PRO A 1096 -28.54 4.43 12.11
CA PRO A 1096 -28.14 3.18 11.48
C PRO A 1096 -28.27 2.00 12.45
N PHE A 1097 -28.59 0.81 11.92
CA PHE A 1097 -28.86 -0.37 12.73
C PHE A 1097 -28.09 -1.61 12.29
N ILE A 1098 -28.19 -1.99 11.01
CA ILE A 1098 -27.60 -3.24 10.46
C ILE A 1098 -26.90 -2.95 9.14
N PHE A 1099 -25.71 -3.52 9.00
CA PHE A 1099 -25.02 -3.67 7.73
C PHE A 1099 -25.11 -5.10 7.23
N THR A 1100 -25.12 -5.23 5.91
CA THR A 1100 -24.97 -6.52 5.26
C THR A 1100 -24.01 -6.38 4.08
N SER A 1101 -23.28 -7.45 3.80
CA SER A 1101 -22.38 -7.56 2.65
C SER A 1101 -22.75 -8.76 1.81
N LYS A 1102 -22.57 -8.66 0.49
CA LYS A 1102 -22.59 -9.76 -0.47
C LYS A 1102 -21.39 -9.65 -1.42
N LYS A 1103 -21.30 -10.55 -2.40
CA LYS A 1103 -20.26 -10.50 -3.43
C LYS A 1103 -20.82 -9.98 -4.75
N ASN A 1104 -20.05 -9.14 -5.43
CA ASN A 1104 -20.33 -8.73 -6.80
C ASN A 1104 -19.91 -9.83 -7.81
N SER A 1105 -20.07 -9.58 -9.11
CA SER A 1105 -19.70 -10.55 -10.16
C SER A 1105 -18.19 -10.83 -10.26
N GLU A 1106 -17.35 -9.99 -9.67
CA GLU A 1106 -15.89 -10.11 -9.63
C GLU A 1106 -15.41 -10.76 -8.31
N GLY A 1107 -16.34 -11.10 -7.41
CA GLY A 1107 -16.06 -11.75 -6.12
C GLY A 1107 -15.70 -10.78 -5.00
N GLU A 1108 -15.62 -9.48 -5.28
CA GLU A 1108 -15.38 -8.43 -4.29
C GLU A 1108 -16.63 -8.17 -3.44
N ALA A 1109 -16.45 -7.61 -2.24
CA ALA A 1109 -17.61 -7.26 -1.42
C ALA A 1109 -18.44 -6.14 -2.08
N GLU A 1110 -19.74 -6.15 -1.84
CA GLU A 1110 -20.67 -5.04 -2.13
C GLU A 1110 -21.77 -5.00 -1.06
N PRO A 1111 -22.46 -3.86 -0.86
CA PRO A 1111 -23.56 -3.78 0.08
C PRO A 1111 -24.67 -4.82 -0.21
N GLY A 1112 -25.05 -5.58 0.82
CA GLY A 1112 -26.19 -6.48 0.78
C GLY A 1112 -27.52 -5.75 1.03
N ILE A 1113 -28.63 -6.45 0.80
CA ILE A 1113 -29.99 -5.89 0.95
C ILE A 1113 -30.81 -6.77 1.89
N ILE A 1114 -31.45 -6.16 2.89
CA ILE A 1114 -32.51 -6.81 3.69
C ILE A 1114 -33.85 -6.51 3.01
N TYR A 1115 -34.59 -7.55 2.62
CA TYR A 1115 -35.91 -7.38 2.01
C TYR A 1115 -37.04 -7.37 3.03
N GLY A 1116 -36.81 -7.98 4.20
CA GLY A 1116 -37.80 -7.94 5.26
C GLY A 1116 -37.39 -8.64 6.54
N ILE A 1117 -38.26 -8.50 7.54
CA ILE A 1117 -38.15 -9.12 8.85
C ILE A 1117 -39.49 -9.76 9.20
N SER A 1118 -39.48 -11.05 9.56
CA SER A 1118 -40.69 -11.81 9.90
C SER A 1118 -40.63 -12.32 11.35
N SER A 1119 -41.77 -12.42 12.02
CA SER A 1119 -41.91 -12.89 13.41
C SER A 1119 -43.09 -13.84 13.60
#